data_AF-A0A2N3RCB4-F1
#
_entry.id   AF-A0A2N3RCB4-F1
#
_cell.length_a   1.000
_cell.length_b   1.000
_cell.length_c   1.000
_cell.angle_alpha   90.00
_cell.angle_beta   90.00
_cell.angle_gamma   90.00
#
_symmetry.space_group_name_H-M   'P 1'
#
loop_
_entity.id
_entity.type
_entity.pdbx_description
1 polymer ?
#
loop_
_entity_poly.entity_id
_entity_poly.type
_entity_poly.pdbx_seq_one_letter_code
_entity_poly.pdbx_strand_id
1 'polypeptide(L)'
;MHHRDASARPCIAVSLLLAIILLASLIMGSLATADTDTNTNTNTDTNTDTSQPTLQATPTTPQSPLTPTPSPLNTIPEHDQTPDSRPQARSTRHTVTFDSADGSSIDPQNVDDGALASRPAKDPTRDGYLFDGWFTGNLAYDFTQPVTADLTLTAHWTKGTSAWSLSPTSGSAAGGDKITLVPPAKPGVRFSHISSGLWHTLAMGSDGNLYSWGQNKASLGRDTNETPATAPSKAPEGTPGLVTPPTGVHFTQTSAGMSLSLAMGSDGNLYSWGLNDNGQLGRSTTITPADRPGLVTPPTGVHFTQFTAGYSQSLAIGSDGNLYSWGDNSRGQLGRDTGSATYDATPGRVSMPTGITCTQISGGTFYSLALGSDGNIYSWGDNTQGELGRNTNSEQPGTLPNKVILPKGVTKYTAIAAQGWCSLAMGSDGNLYSWGYNSYGQMGRDTDTPTQNIDPGKVTLPIGVTRFTQFGAGNQHTLAVGSDGNLYSWGSNKFGQLGRDANSLRNVTPGKVSLPAGISCIQINAENTSSLILGSDGNLYSWGDNSRSQLGRTTTGRSDALPGTVTFPEDPRPVSVSFGGTPGTNLITESNGTWSVTTPQHAAGKTDVTIIWGMNGQQPDAHLTYQYVNTYHVTFSSDSDSPTAPSGMPGPQSVTEGRQATRPIADPTKDGFLFDGWFLKDSKGESKVAYDFSQPVTSSITLVAHWSPADIGSWAISPNNGDAQGGQQVTITPPKTSRGIRFNQISASDNFAGFSVGVTSDGNAYAWGGNDYGQLGQDPSTTATQNAPTKVPLPDGAATGFTYTQVAAGGTHVLAIGSDQTVYSWGQNQYGQLGDGSRQDHSKPQPVKGPDGQPFKATQVTAGFTDSAAIDLNGRVYVWGSETNGQDTYSAPKLTPALAKDPSGSDNGLKAVQVSARYSFLMALDADGNVYTWGYNNHGQLGNGQSTGKYSTAYAADPAPVPDPKNASKTFKARMISSGEVHALAIGQDGTAWAWGMNADGQIGDGTLTDRSTPTQVKNPADASQGFQAAQIIAGATYSLAIDQSSTAWGWGENTFDQLGSNQGTSELLVPSQVSPPAGQDNAGKGFAVARISAGSACSMAIGQDGKSYSWGYNYHGQLGTGSNNDTKIITPTLVALYPPPLITGVRFDQTPAGSLQQNADGSVTLTTPAHNPGLSDVIVDWSLGTANQTQTHLSYTFKGILPLTGNTGVLLLLASGLLAAAGALAAGRHRHEFTSLE
;
A
#
# COMPACT_ATOMS: atom_id res chain seq x y z
N MET A 1 -65.26 6.82 44.73
CA MET A 1 -65.63 7.43 43.42
C MET A 1 -65.62 6.34 42.35
N HIS A 2 -66.14 6.60 41.15
CA HIS A 2 -66.58 5.58 40.17
C HIS A 2 -65.52 4.48 39.87
N HIS A 3 -65.80 3.17 39.92
CA HIS A 3 -66.84 2.32 39.27
C HIS A 3 -66.55 2.00 37.78
N ARG A 4 -66.70 0.75 37.29
CA ARG A 4 -66.84 -0.57 37.96
C ARG A 4 -66.59 -1.72 36.93
N ASP A 5 -66.65 -2.97 37.38
CA ASP A 5 -66.46 -4.21 36.61
C ASP A 5 -67.51 -4.45 35.49
N ALA A 6 -67.14 -5.24 34.47
CA ALA A 6 -67.96 -6.37 33.95
C ALA A 6 -67.24 -7.17 32.84
N SER A 7 -67.82 -8.32 32.45
CA SER A 7 -67.25 -9.32 31.54
C SER A 7 -68.09 -9.56 30.27
N ALA A 8 -67.59 -10.47 29.42
CA ALA A 8 -68.27 -11.18 28.30
C ALA A 8 -68.18 -10.63 26.86
N ARG A 9 -68.11 -11.59 25.92
CA ARG A 9 -68.32 -11.49 24.45
C ARG A 9 -69.83 -11.76 24.16
N PRO A 10 -70.38 -11.68 22.91
CA PRO A 10 -69.79 -11.30 21.62
C PRO A 10 -70.67 -10.36 20.73
N CYS A 11 -70.20 -10.09 19.50
CA CYS A 11 -70.94 -9.85 18.23
C CYS A 11 -72.19 -8.95 18.12
N ILE A 12 -72.13 -8.02 17.16
CA ILE A 12 -73.17 -7.58 16.18
C ILE A 12 -72.38 -6.84 15.06
N ALA A 13 -72.27 -7.35 13.81
CA ALA A 13 -73.22 -7.27 12.68
C ALA A 13 -73.34 -5.84 12.09
N VAL A 14 -73.55 -5.57 10.79
CA VAL A 14 -74.51 -6.12 9.79
C VAL A 14 -74.04 -5.76 8.33
N SER A 15 -74.48 -6.50 7.29
CA SER A 15 -74.54 -6.10 5.84
C SER A 15 -73.25 -5.99 4.99
N LEU A 16 -73.24 -6.20 3.65
CA LEU A 16 -74.20 -6.88 2.73
C LEU A 16 -73.50 -7.30 1.39
N LEU A 17 -74.09 -8.29 0.69
CA LEU A 17 -74.11 -8.62 -0.76
C LEU A 17 -73.11 -8.05 -1.80
N LEU A 18 -72.61 -8.95 -2.69
CA LEU A 18 -72.84 -9.05 -4.17
C LEU A 18 -72.86 -7.76 -5.06
N ALA A 19 -72.42 -7.72 -6.34
CA ALA A 19 -71.91 -8.76 -7.27
C ALA A 19 -71.39 -8.21 -8.65
N ILE A 20 -70.74 -9.11 -9.45
CA ILE A 20 -70.95 -9.39 -10.91
C ILE A 20 -70.47 -8.43 -12.05
N ILE A 21 -69.42 -8.90 -12.78
CA ILE A 21 -69.30 -9.18 -14.26
C ILE A 21 -69.22 -8.05 -15.35
N LEU A 22 -68.40 -8.37 -16.40
CA LEU A 22 -68.41 -8.00 -17.85
C LEU A 22 -67.39 -6.98 -18.45
N LEU A 23 -67.24 -7.09 -19.79
CA LEU A 23 -66.21 -6.50 -20.69
C LEU A 23 -66.71 -5.23 -21.43
N ALA A 24 -65.81 -4.32 -21.86
CA ALA A 24 -65.49 -4.04 -23.29
C ALA A 24 -64.46 -2.90 -23.53
N SER A 25 -63.59 -3.07 -24.54
CA SER A 25 -63.33 -2.23 -25.75
C SER A 25 -63.72 -0.72 -25.81
N LEU A 26 -63.17 0.21 -26.63
CA LEU A 26 -62.27 0.18 -27.82
C LEU A 26 -61.81 1.64 -28.22
N ILE A 27 -61.04 1.79 -29.32
CA ILE A 27 -60.94 2.94 -30.29
C ILE A 27 -59.84 4.05 -30.20
N MET A 28 -58.88 3.94 -31.16
CA MET A 28 -58.24 4.92 -32.09
C MET A 28 -57.36 6.14 -31.68
N GLY A 29 -56.35 6.40 -32.54
CA GLY A 29 -55.65 7.69 -32.69
C GLY A 29 -54.14 7.60 -33.00
N SER A 30 -53.63 6.91 -34.05
CA SER A 30 -53.45 7.38 -35.45
C SER A 30 -52.64 8.69 -35.59
N LEU A 31 -51.60 8.88 -36.43
CA LEU A 31 -50.93 8.09 -37.50
C LEU A 31 -49.37 8.10 -37.24
N ALA A 32 -48.37 7.82 -38.08
CA ALA A 32 -48.11 7.31 -39.45
C ALA A 32 -46.61 6.82 -39.48
N THR A 33 -45.97 6.15 -40.45
CA THR A 33 -46.30 5.56 -41.78
C THR A 33 -45.43 4.28 -41.96
N ALA A 34 -45.13 3.76 -43.18
CA ALA A 34 -44.36 2.51 -43.37
C ALA A 34 -43.48 2.41 -44.65
N ASP A 35 -42.34 1.72 -44.50
CA ASP A 35 -41.71 0.64 -45.31
C ASP A 35 -41.45 0.72 -46.86
N THR A 36 -40.47 -0.11 -47.28
CA THR A 36 -40.13 -0.67 -48.62
C THR A 36 -39.40 0.14 -49.72
N ASP A 37 -38.40 -0.57 -50.27
CA ASP A 37 -37.96 -0.68 -51.67
C ASP A 37 -37.05 0.34 -52.38
N THR A 38 -36.43 -0.17 -53.45
CA THR A 38 -35.24 0.34 -54.13
C THR A 38 -35.58 1.19 -55.36
N ASN A 39 -34.80 2.24 -55.64
CA ASN A 39 -34.15 2.34 -56.96
C ASN A 39 -32.99 3.35 -57.10
N THR A 40 -32.33 3.18 -58.25
CA THR A 40 -31.15 3.85 -58.81
C THR A 40 -31.27 5.35 -59.16
N ASN A 41 -30.12 5.92 -59.56
CA ASN A 41 -29.92 7.00 -60.57
C ASN A 41 -29.93 8.46 -60.08
N THR A 42 -28.77 9.16 -60.12
CA THR A 42 -28.30 10.12 -61.17
C THR A 42 -29.23 11.32 -61.35
N ASN A 43 -28.81 12.59 -61.31
CA ASN A 43 -27.56 13.25 -61.74
C ASN A 43 -27.44 14.63 -61.01
N THR A 44 -26.44 15.52 -61.15
CA THR A 44 -25.27 15.69 -62.05
C THR A 44 -24.24 16.62 -61.38
N ASP A 45 -22.94 16.35 -61.56
CA ASP A 45 -21.80 17.22 -61.96
C ASP A 45 -21.53 18.58 -61.25
N THR A 46 -20.29 19.06 -61.09
CA THR A 46 -19.02 18.89 -61.86
C THR A 46 -17.81 18.64 -60.94
N ASN A 47 -16.85 17.72 -61.22
CA ASN A 47 -15.72 17.75 -62.21
C ASN A 47 -14.65 18.83 -61.94
N THR A 48 -13.32 18.63 -62.10
CA THR A 48 -12.41 17.57 -62.62
C THR A 48 -10.96 17.81 -62.07
N ASP A 49 -9.92 16.96 -62.15
CA ASP A 49 -9.71 15.49 -62.19
C ASP A 49 -8.18 15.18 -62.29
N THR A 50 -7.73 13.95 -61.99
CA THR A 50 -6.36 13.36 -62.16
C THR A 50 -5.21 13.93 -61.28
N SER A 51 -4.18 13.17 -60.85
CA SER A 51 -3.57 11.93 -61.37
C SER A 51 -2.85 11.06 -60.30
N GLN A 52 -2.50 9.81 -60.66
CA GLN A 52 -1.71 8.81 -59.89
C GLN A 52 -0.35 8.53 -60.62
N PRO A 53 0.64 7.72 -60.12
CA PRO A 53 0.61 6.63 -59.12
C PRO A 53 1.60 6.88 -57.93
N THR A 54 2.29 5.96 -57.20
CA THR A 54 2.64 4.52 -57.36
C THR A 54 3.08 3.81 -56.04
N LEU A 55 2.89 2.49 -56.01
CA LEU A 55 3.68 1.34 -55.44
C LEU A 55 5.06 1.60 -54.75
N GLN A 56 5.58 0.78 -53.79
CA GLN A 56 5.06 -0.34 -52.96
C GLN A 56 6.15 -0.82 -51.93
N ALA A 57 5.75 -1.66 -50.95
CA ALA A 57 6.54 -2.69 -50.24
C ALA A 57 7.42 -2.35 -49.00
N THR A 58 7.65 -3.41 -48.19
CA THR A 58 8.38 -3.52 -46.91
C THR A 58 9.45 -4.64 -47.02
N PRO A 59 9.98 -5.26 -45.93
CA PRO A 59 10.98 -4.77 -44.97
C PRO A 59 12.27 -5.65 -44.93
N THR A 60 13.34 -5.25 -44.22
CA THR A 60 14.31 -6.21 -43.59
C THR A 60 15.31 -5.57 -42.61
N THR A 61 15.73 -6.34 -41.59
CA THR A 61 16.99 -6.24 -40.81
C THR A 61 18.03 -7.24 -41.42
N PRO A 62 19.32 -7.38 -40.98
CA PRO A 62 19.93 -7.05 -39.67
C PRO A 62 21.43 -6.61 -39.68
N GLN A 63 22.08 -6.74 -38.50
CA GLN A 63 23.53 -6.91 -38.22
C GLN A 63 24.49 -5.70 -38.17
N SER A 64 25.09 -5.51 -36.99
CA SER A 64 26.46 -5.00 -36.76
C SER A 64 27.51 -6.09 -37.14
N PRO A 65 28.82 -5.80 -37.32
CA PRO A 65 29.70 -5.49 -36.17
C PRO A 65 31.01 -4.69 -36.43
N LEU A 66 31.82 -4.55 -35.37
CA LEU A 66 33.28 -4.29 -35.30
C LEU A 66 33.85 -2.87 -35.48
N THR A 67 34.99 -2.66 -34.79
CA THR A 67 35.90 -1.50 -34.79
C THR A 67 37.06 -1.69 -35.78
N PRO A 68 37.85 -0.63 -36.11
CA PRO A 68 39.22 -0.59 -35.57
C PRO A 68 39.87 0.82 -35.40
N THR A 69 41.02 0.83 -34.73
CA THR A 69 42.10 1.86 -34.70
C THR A 69 43.34 1.36 -35.48
N PRO A 70 44.49 2.08 -35.63
CA PRO A 70 44.78 3.53 -35.79
C PRO A 70 45.82 3.85 -36.93
N SER A 71 46.30 5.11 -37.02
CA SER A 71 47.58 5.55 -37.66
C SER A 71 47.67 5.57 -39.21
N PRO A 72 48.75 6.09 -39.90
CA PRO A 72 49.97 6.82 -39.44
C PRO A 72 50.44 8.09 -40.24
N LEU A 73 51.33 8.88 -39.60
CA LEU A 73 52.49 9.70 -40.10
C LEU A 73 52.45 10.82 -41.19
N ASN A 74 53.04 11.97 -40.79
CA ASN A 74 54.06 12.85 -41.44
C ASN A 74 53.88 13.53 -42.82
N THR A 75 54.16 14.85 -42.85
CA THR A 75 55.40 15.43 -43.45
C THR A 75 55.84 16.71 -42.69
N ILE A 76 57.13 17.05 -42.77
CA ILE A 76 57.89 18.06 -41.97
C ILE A 76 58.83 18.81 -42.96
N PRO A 77 59.05 20.15 -42.91
CA PRO A 77 60.20 20.71 -42.17
C PRO A 77 60.06 22.12 -41.55
N GLU A 78 61.09 22.49 -40.78
CA GLU A 78 61.18 23.63 -39.85
C GLU A 78 61.90 24.86 -40.44
N HIS A 79 61.77 26.04 -39.79
CA HIS A 79 62.94 26.86 -39.43
C HIS A 79 62.66 27.82 -38.26
N ASP A 80 63.73 28.14 -37.51
CA ASP A 80 63.81 28.98 -36.30
C ASP A 80 62.88 30.20 -36.16
N GLN A 81 62.45 30.47 -34.91
CA GLN A 81 63.05 31.54 -34.09
C GLN A 81 63.04 31.20 -32.58
N THR A 82 64.01 31.78 -31.85
CA THR A 82 64.28 31.58 -30.41
C THR A 82 63.31 32.33 -29.48
N PRO A 83 63.22 31.99 -28.17
CA PRO A 83 62.03 32.27 -27.37
C PRO A 83 61.96 33.69 -26.80
N ASP A 84 60.76 34.29 -26.84
CA ASP A 84 60.43 35.51 -26.10
C ASP A 84 59.77 35.15 -24.76
N SER A 85 60.47 35.41 -23.65
CA SER A 85 60.12 34.92 -22.32
C SER A 85 59.07 35.80 -21.63
N ARG A 86 57.81 35.70 -22.06
CA ARG A 86 56.69 36.34 -21.36
C ARG A 86 56.36 35.55 -20.08
N PRO A 87 56.29 36.18 -18.89
CA PRO A 87 55.89 35.47 -17.68
C PRO A 87 54.44 34.97 -17.82
N GLN A 88 54.25 33.66 -17.85
CA GLN A 88 52.94 33.10 -17.50
C GLN A 88 52.71 33.38 -16.02
N ALA A 89 51.87 34.37 -15.72
CA ALA A 89 51.16 34.38 -14.46
C ALA A 89 50.41 33.04 -14.38
N ARG A 90 50.83 32.15 -13.48
CA ARG A 90 50.00 31.00 -13.12
C ARG A 90 48.71 31.58 -12.56
N SER A 91 47.60 31.35 -13.23
CA SER A 91 46.30 31.49 -12.61
C SER A 91 46.32 30.60 -11.36
N THR A 92 46.17 31.21 -10.19
CA THR A 92 45.93 30.45 -8.96
C THR A 92 44.59 29.75 -9.18
N ARG A 93 44.53 28.45 -8.94
CA ARG A 93 43.28 27.70 -8.95
C ARG A 93 42.95 27.22 -7.56
N HIS A 94 41.66 27.15 -7.29
CA HIS A 94 41.09 26.64 -6.06
C HIS A 94 40.25 25.40 -6.38
N THR A 95 40.29 24.43 -5.48
CA THR A 95 39.51 23.20 -5.53
C THR A 95 38.24 23.37 -4.70
N VAL A 96 37.09 23.19 -5.34
CA VAL A 96 35.79 23.09 -4.68
C VAL A 96 35.46 21.61 -4.54
N THR A 97 35.57 21.10 -3.32
CA THR A 97 35.31 19.69 -2.98
C THR A 97 33.85 19.52 -2.55
N PHE A 98 33.18 18.48 -3.06
CA PHE A 98 31.81 18.16 -2.68
C PHE A 98 31.80 16.93 -1.76
N ASP A 99 31.54 17.14 -0.46
CA ASP A 99 31.39 16.08 0.53
C ASP A 99 29.92 15.67 0.63
N SER A 100 29.60 14.49 0.10
CA SER A 100 28.23 13.96 0.10
C SER A 100 27.78 13.38 1.44
N ALA A 101 28.65 13.29 2.46
CA ALA A 101 28.35 12.73 3.78
C ALA A 101 27.59 11.38 3.71
N ASP A 102 28.23 10.36 3.12
CA ASP A 102 27.68 9.03 2.78
C ASP A 102 26.67 8.96 1.61
N GLY A 103 26.28 10.09 1.01
CA GLY A 103 25.51 10.10 -0.24
C GLY A 103 26.36 9.78 -1.48
N SER A 104 25.74 9.66 -2.65
CA SER A 104 26.44 9.42 -3.92
C SER A 104 27.52 10.49 -4.21
N SER A 105 28.70 10.07 -4.64
CA SER A 105 29.85 10.94 -4.90
C SER A 105 29.61 11.98 -5.99
N ILE A 106 30.14 13.19 -5.80
CA ILE A 106 30.12 14.30 -6.76
C ILE A 106 31.57 14.73 -7.02
N ASP A 107 31.94 14.92 -8.30
CA ASP A 107 33.31 15.26 -8.68
C ASP A 107 33.72 16.68 -8.22
N PRO A 108 34.94 16.87 -7.70
CA PRO A 108 35.45 18.18 -7.30
C PRO A 108 35.73 19.08 -8.50
N GLN A 109 35.43 20.37 -8.37
CA GLN A 109 35.67 21.36 -9.41
C GLN A 109 36.99 22.10 -9.18
N ASN A 110 37.68 22.46 -10.26
CA ASN A 110 38.87 23.30 -10.24
C ASN A 110 38.52 24.62 -10.93
N VAL A 111 38.54 25.72 -10.19
CA VAL A 111 38.17 27.06 -10.68
C VAL A 111 39.36 28.01 -10.55
N ASP A 112 39.48 28.97 -11.47
CA ASP A 112 40.49 30.04 -11.39
C ASP A 112 40.14 31.05 -10.28
N ASP A 113 41.14 31.73 -9.73
CA ASP A 113 40.98 32.70 -8.63
C ASP A 113 40.01 33.83 -9.00
N GLY A 114 38.95 33.98 -8.21
CA GLY A 114 37.87 34.92 -8.45
C GLY A 114 36.74 34.41 -9.38
N ALA A 115 36.84 33.20 -9.93
CA ALA A 115 35.76 32.60 -10.72
C ALA A 115 34.66 31.98 -9.83
N LEU A 116 33.49 31.69 -10.42
CA LEU A 116 32.36 31.07 -9.72
C LEU A 116 32.46 29.55 -9.72
N ALA A 117 32.03 28.92 -8.62
CA ALA A 117 31.75 27.49 -8.60
C ALA A 117 30.44 27.19 -9.36
N SER A 118 30.35 26.05 -10.05
CA SER A 118 29.10 25.59 -10.64
C SER A 118 28.33 24.73 -9.63
N ARG A 119 27.01 24.94 -9.50
CA ARG A 119 26.15 23.98 -8.79
C ARG A 119 26.20 22.63 -9.54
N PRO A 120 26.37 21.48 -8.85
CA PRO A 120 26.31 20.17 -9.49
C PRO A 120 25.03 19.98 -10.32
N ALA A 121 25.18 19.42 -11.52
CA ALA A 121 24.08 19.19 -12.48
C ALA A 121 23.14 18.03 -12.09
N LYS A 122 23.50 17.29 -11.04
CA LYS A 122 22.65 16.35 -10.32
C LYS A 122 22.94 16.51 -8.84
N ASP A 123 21.88 16.43 -8.04
CA ASP A 123 22.03 16.35 -6.59
C ASP A 123 22.44 14.95 -6.15
N PRO A 124 23.20 14.83 -5.05
CA PRO A 124 23.55 13.53 -4.52
C PRO A 124 22.29 12.83 -3.99
N THR A 125 22.29 11.50 -3.99
CA THR A 125 21.23 10.68 -3.40
C THR A 125 21.72 9.93 -2.17
N ARG A 126 20.86 9.77 -1.16
CA ARG A 126 21.10 9.01 0.07
C ARG A 126 19.82 8.32 0.50
N ASP A 127 19.85 7.00 0.65
CA ASP A 127 18.64 6.20 0.89
C ASP A 127 17.95 6.55 2.21
N GLY A 128 16.67 6.94 2.14
CA GLY A 128 15.88 7.37 3.29
C GLY A 128 16.12 8.80 3.77
N TYR A 129 16.76 9.65 2.95
CA TYR A 129 16.99 11.06 3.24
C TYR A 129 16.61 11.97 2.06
N LEU A 130 16.16 13.18 2.38
CA LEU A 130 16.01 14.30 1.46
C LEU A 130 17.30 15.12 1.43
N PHE A 131 17.74 15.53 0.23
CA PHE A 131 18.88 16.44 0.07
C PHE A 131 18.44 17.88 0.36
N ASP A 132 19.05 18.51 1.36
CA ASP A 132 18.70 19.86 1.81
C ASP A 132 19.54 20.95 1.12
N GLY A 133 20.61 20.56 0.39
CA GLY A 133 21.49 21.47 -0.32
C GLY A 133 22.97 21.38 0.06
N TRP A 134 23.75 22.29 -0.52
CA TRP A 134 25.19 22.44 -0.27
C TRP A 134 25.48 23.55 0.75
N PHE A 135 26.29 23.24 1.76
CA PHE A 135 26.56 24.12 2.89
C PHE A 135 28.05 24.30 3.19
N THR A 136 28.41 25.48 3.70
CA THR A 136 29.70 25.78 4.34
C THR A 136 29.50 25.88 5.85
N GLY A 137 29.67 24.75 6.55
CA GLY A 137 29.23 24.63 7.94
C GLY A 137 27.71 24.71 8.03
N ASN A 138 27.17 25.72 8.72
CA ASN A 138 25.71 25.89 8.84
C ASN A 138 25.09 26.82 7.78
N LEU A 139 25.89 27.45 6.92
CA LEU A 139 25.41 28.41 5.91
C LEU A 139 25.20 27.75 4.55
N ALA A 140 24.06 28.04 3.92
CA ALA A 140 23.79 27.65 2.54
C ALA A 140 24.81 28.32 1.60
N TYR A 141 25.42 27.55 0.69
CA TYR A 141 26.42 28.11 -0.22
C TYR A 141 25.77 28.86 -1.38
N ASP A 142 26.22 30.10 -1.58
CA ASP A 142 25.80 30.97 -2.67
C ASP A 142 26.78 30.82 -3.84
N PHE A 143 26.38 30.06 -4.86
CA PHE A 143 27.16 29.83 -6.09
C PHE A 143 27.37 31.09 -6.94
N THR A 144 26.81 32.25 -6.55
CA THR A 144 27.14 33.55 -7.17
C THR A 144 28.38 34.22 -6.57
N GLN A 145 28.98 33.65 -5.53
CA GLN A 145 30.18 34.21 -4.88
C GLN A 145 31.50 33.71 -5.52
N PRO A 146 32.51 34.58 -5.66
CA PRO A 146 33.79 34.24 -6.26
C PRO A 146 34.63 33.35 -5.32
N VAL A 147 35.14 32.25 -5.85
CA VAL A 147 36.03 31.33 -5.12
C VAL A 147 37.43 31.94 -5.06
N THR A 148 37.92 32.14 -3.84
CA THR A 148 39.21 32.81 -3.54
C THR A 148 40.12 32.00 -2.62
N ALA A 149 39.70 30.78 -2.29
CA ALA A 149 40.48 29.75 -1.57
C ALA A 149 39.89 28.36 -1.87
N ASP A 150 40.67 27.30 -1.66
CA ASP A 150 40.15 25.92 -1.61
C ASP A 150 39.03 25.83 -0.55
N LEU A 151 37.93 25.15 -0.88
CA LEU A 151 36.78 25.00 0.02
C LEU A 151 36.06 23.67 -0.16
N THR A 152 35.42 23.20 0.91
CA THR A 152 34.56 22.00 0.89
C THR A 152 33.11 22.42 1.11
N LEU A 153 32.23 21.92 0.25
CA LEU A 153 30.78 22.03 0.36
C LEU A 153 30.24 20.71 0.88
N THR A 154 29.61 20.71 2.04
CA THR A 154 29.01 19.51 2.65
C THR A 154 27.53 19.42 2.28
N ALA A 155 27.07 18.23 1.91
CA ALA A 155 25.67 17.92 1.68
C ALA A 155 24.92 17.81 3.02
N HIS A 156 23.84 18.58 3.18
CA HIS A 156 22.93 18.42 4.31
C HIS A 156 21.75 17.52 3.94
N TRP A 157 21.25 16.79 4.96
CA TRP A 157 20.34 15.68 4.78
C TRP A 157 19.24 15.64 5.85
N THR A 158 17.99 15.66 5.42
CA THR A 158 16.82 15.48 6.29
C THR A 158 16.39 14.02 6.24
N LYS A 159 16.31 13.35 7.40
CA LYS A 159 15.89 11.94 7.47
C LYS A 159 14.38 11.80 7.27
N GLY A 160 13.96 10.97 6.31
CA GLY A 160 12.57 10.65 6.02
C GLY A 160 12.25 10.74 4.52
N THR A 161 10.96 10.73 4.19
CA THR A 161 10.46 10.72 2.80
C THR A 161 9.74 12.02 2.44
N SER A 162 9.59 12.26 1.14
CA SER A 162 8.79 13.36 0.57
C SER A 162 7.30 13.01 0.42
N ALA A 163 6.85 11.87 0.95
CA ALA A 163 5.51 11.34 0.77
C ALA A 163 4.74 11.25 2.09
N TRP A 164 3.41 11.45 2.01
CA TRP A 164 2.49 11.15 3.11
C TRP A 164 2.34 9.64 3.32
N SER A 165 1.88 9.23 4.50
CA SER A 165 1.37 7.88 4.74
C SER A 165 0.17 7.91 5.69
N LEU A 166 -0.65 6.86 5.67
CA LEU A 166 -1.84 6.75 6.51
C LEU A 166 -1.92 5.41 7.26
N SER A 167 -2.55 5.40 8.43
CA SER A 167 -2.74 4.21 9.27
C SER A 167 -3.98 4.33 10.17
N PRO A 168 -4.91 3.35 10.18
CA PRO A 168 -4.93 2.14 9.35
C PRO A 168 -5.24 2.45 7.87
N THR A 169 -4.95 1.49 6.99
CA THR A 169 -5.22 1.57 5.54
C THR A 169 -6.61 1.06 5.14
N SER A 170 -7.44 0.65 6.10
CA SER A 170 -8.77 0.09 5.85
C SER A 170 -9.71 0.25 7.04
N GLY A 171 -11.02 0.33 6.80
CA GLY A 171 -12.04 0.40 7.83
C GLY A 171 -13.47 0.48 7.29
N SER A 172 -14.42 0.81 8.16
CA SER A 172 -15.85 0.58 7.93
C SER A 172 -16.44 1.39 6.77
N ALA A 173 -17.14 0.72 5.85
CA ALA A 173 -17.98 1.36 4.82
C ALA A 173 -19.05 2.30 5.42
N ALA A 174 -19.44 2.12 6.69
CA ALA A 174 -20.31 3.05 7.39
C ALA A 174 -19.65 4.40 7.75
N GLY A 175 -18.32 4.50 7.61
CA GLY A 175 -17.51 5.62 8.11
C GLY A 175 -17.29 5.57 9.62
N GLY A 176 -16.61 6.59 10.14
CA GLY A 176 -16.37 6.79 11.58
C GLY A 176 -15.01 6.31 12.11
N ASP A 177 -14.17 5.69 11.28
CA ASP A 177 -12.83 5.24 11.69
C ASP A 177 -11.90 6.46 11.89
N LYS A 178 -11.07 6.46 12.94
CA LYS A 178 -10.00 7.46 13.13
C LYS A 178 -8.72 6.99 12.42
N ILE A 179 -8.32 7.71 11.37
CA ILE A 179 -7.08 7.48 10.61
C ILE A 179 -6.03 8.46 11.10
N THR A 180 -4.79 8.00 11.26
CA THR A 180 -3.61 8.82 11.47
C THR A 180 -2.92 9.07 10.14
N LEU A 181 -2.61 10.33 9.83
CA LEU A 181 -1.81 10.75 8.68
C LEU A 181 -0.43 11.18 9.17
N VAL A 182 0.62 10.58 8.63
CA VAL A 182 2.01 11.01 8.87
C VAL A 182 2.42 11.97 7.75
N PRO A 183 2.78 13.22 8.06
CA PRO A 183 3.29 14.15 7.07
C PRO A 183 4.64 13.71 6.50
N PRO A 184 5.03 14.17 5.29
CA PRO A 184 6.39 14.03 4.80
C PRO A 184 7.39 14.75 5.71
N ALA A 185 8.67 14.41 5.59
CA ALA A 185 9.72 15.04 6.37
C ALA A 185 9.91 16.50 5.97
N LYS A 186 10.00 17.39 6.97
CA LYS A 186 10.28 18.83 6.78
C LYS A 186 11.74 19.02 6.34
N PRO A 187 12.02 19.57 5.14
CA PRO A 187 13.40 19.76 4.69
C PRO A 187 14.20 20.75 5.53
N GLY A 188 15.51 20.55 5.58
CA GLY A 188 16.51 21.40 6.21
C GLY A 188 16.99 22.58 5.35
N VAL A 189 16.38 22.81 4.18
CA VAL A 189 16.73 23.86 3.20
C VAL A 189 16.82 25.25 3.87
N ARG A 190 17.78 26.07 3.42
CA ARG A 190 17.98 27.47 3.84
C ARG A 190 18.14 28.37 2.63
N PHE A 191 18.00 29.68 2.80
CA PHE A 191 18.24 30.63 1.70
C PHE A 191 19.74 30.93 1.57
N SER A 192 20.25 30.89 0.34
CA SER A 192 21.63 31.26 -0.01
C SER A 192 21.76 32.68 -0.57
N HIS A 193 20.73 33.18 -1.27
CA HIS A 193 20.77 34.50 -1.92
C HIS A 193 19.40 35.20 -1.91
N ILE A 194 19.33 36.52 -1.67
CA ILE A 194 18.09 37.31 -1.65
C ILE A 194 18.08 38.53 -2.60
N SER A 195 16.99 38.71 -3.35
CA SER A 195 16.76 39.84 -4.26
C SER A 195 15.34 40.41 -4.10
N SER A 196 15.20 41.61 -3.54
CA SER A 196 13.90 42.26 -3.28
C SER A 196 13.59 43.41 -4.25
N GLY A 197 12.44 43.30 -4.93
CA GLY A 197 11.86 44.32 -5.80
C GLY A 197 10.80 45.18 -5.11
N LEU A 198 10.13 46.08 -5.84
CA LEU A 198 9.24 47.09 -5.22
C LEU A 198 7.99 46.50 -4.53
N TRP A 199 7.52 45.34 -4.97
CA TRP A 199 6.29 44.68 -4.46
C TRP A 199 6.47 43.19 -4.10
N HIS A 200 7.65 42.62 -4.34
CA HIS A 200 7.91 41.18 -4.18
C HIS A 200 9.38 40.91 -3.86
N THR A 201 9.68 39.79 -3.21
CA THR A 201 11.06 39.30 -3.03
C THR A 201 11.23 37.94 -3.71
N LEU A 202 12.45 37.70 -4.18
CA LEU A 202 12.96 36.45 -4.75
C LEU A 202 14.12 35.95 -3.89
N ALA A 203 14.20 34.65 -3.62
CA ALA A 203 15.29 34.04 -2.85
C ALA A 203 15.69 32.66 -3.36
N MET A 204 16.99 32.41 -3.50
CA MET A 204 17.54 31.09 -3.83
C MET A 204 17.62 30.22 -2.57
N GLY A 205 17.16 28.97 -2.66
CA GLY A 205 17.37 27.94 -1.66
C GLY A 205 18.69 27.18 -1.85
N SER A 206 19.17 26.55 -0.77
CA SER A 206 20.34 25.65 -0.77
C SER A 206 20.14 24.41 -1.66
N ASP A 207 18.88 24.02 -1.86
CA ASP A 207 18.41 23.01 -2.80
C ASP A 207 18.41 23.50 -4.27
N GLY A 208 18.81 24.75 -4.55
CA GLY A 208 18.81 25.33 -5.90
C GLY A 208 17.43 25.72 -6.43
N ASN A 209 16.39 25.67 -5.61
CA ASN A 209 15.08 26.18 -5.99
C ASN A 209 15.00 27.70 -5.80
N LEU A 210 14.15 28.37 -6.59
CA LEU A 210 13.85 29.79 -6.45
C LEU A 210 12.50 29.96 -5.76
N TYR A 211 12.45 30.81 -4.75
CA TYR A 211 11.24 31.12 -3.97
C TYR A 211 10.83 32.57 -4.15
N SER A 212 9.52 32.85 -4.13
CA SER A 212 8.96 34.19 -4.26
C SER A 212 7.86 34.47 -3.24
N TRP A 213 7.68 35.73 -2.83
CA TRP A 213 6.57 36.19 -1.99
C TRP A 213 6.32 37.71 -2.15
N GLY A 214 5.19 38.20 -1.63
CA GLY A 214 4.76 39.60 -1.70
C GLY A 214 3.46 39.80 -2.48
N GLN A 215 3.24 40.98 -3.05
CA GLN A 215 2.06 41.25 -3.88
C GLN A 215 2.21 40.63 -5.27
N ASN A 216 1.33 39.69 -5.60
CA ASN A 216 1.23 39.13 -6.94
C ASN A 216 0.74 40.18 -7.95
N LYS A 217 1.66 40.70 -8.77
CA LYS A 217 1.37 41.32 -10.07
C LYS A 217 2.16 40.64 -11.18
N ALA A 218 1.96 39.33 -11.31
CA ALA A 218 2.67 38.43 -12.21
C ALA A 218 4.18 38.25 -11.93
N SER A 219 4.79 39.00 -11.01
CA SER A 219 6.20 38.88 -10.63
C SER A 219 6.54 37.68 -9.73
N LEU A 220 5.56 36.90 -9.27
CA LEU A 220 5.82 35.73 -8.42
C LEU A 220 6.22 34.47 -9.21
N GLY A 221 5.93 34.37 -10.50
CA GLY A 221 6.44 33.28 -11.35
C GLY A 221 5.86 31.88 -11.07
N ARG A 222 4.73 31.76 -10.37
CA ARG A 222 4.17 30.48 -9.88
C ARG A 222 2.65 30.44 -9.92
N ASP A 223 2.10 29.22 -9.87
CA ASP A 223 0.67 28.97 -9.64
C ASP A 223 0.24 29.40 -8.23
N THR A 224 -0.04 30.70 -8.08
CA THR A 224 -1.18 31.11 -7.27
C THR A 224 -2.45 30.65 -8.00
N ASN A 225 -3.44 30.08 -7.29
CA ASN A 225 -4.72 29.61 -7.86
C ASN A 225 -5.66 30.78 -8.26
N GLU A 226 -5.11 31.77 -8.96
CA GLU A 226 -5.68 33.10 -9.19
C GLU A 226 -5.23 33.64 -10.55
N THR A 227 -6.14 34.29 -11.28
CA THR A 227 -5.77 35.02 -12.49
C THR A 227 -4.97 36.28 -12.14
N PRO A 228 -3.97 36.71 -12.96
CA PRO A 228 -3.17 37.90 -12.71
C PRO A 228 -4.02 39.14 -12.40
N ALA A 229 -3.87 39.68 -11.19
CA ALA A 229 -4.89 40.51 -10.58
C ALA A 229 -5.00 41.93 -11.17
N THR A 230 -6.07 42.17 -11.94
CA THR A 230 -6.60 43.52 -12.24
C THR A 230 -7.45 44.09 -11.09
N ALA A 231 -7.77 43.29 -10.07
CA ALA A 231 -8.63 43.64 -8.95
C ALA A 231 -7.84 44.16 -7.72
N PRO A 232 -8.18 45.34 -7.13
CA PRO A 232 -7.42 45.91 -6.00
C PRO A 232 -7.60 45.25 -4.62
N SER A 233 -8.35 44.15 -4.49
CA SER A 233 -9.06 43.79 -3.25
C SER A 233 -8.60 42.53 -2.50
N LYS A 234 -7.64 41.75 -3.01
CA LYS A 234 -7.19 40.50 -2.36
C LYS A 234 -5.88 40.64 -1.58
N ALA A 235 -5.64 39.72 -0.65
CA ALA A 235 -4.49 39.72 0.24
C ALA A 235 -3.19 39.33 -0.51
N PRO A 236 -2.01 39.85 -0.12
CA PRO A 236 -0.73 39.49 -0.73
C PRO A 236 -0.11 38.23 -0.11
N GLU A 237 0.65 37.47 -0.91
CA GLU A 237 1.27 36.20 -0.52
C GLU A 237 2.39 36.42 0.51
N GLY A 238 2.10 36.11 1.78
CA GLY A 238 2.97 36.42 2.92
C GLY A 238 3.94 35.33 3.35
N THR A 239 4.09 34.27 2.57
CA THR A 239 5.04 33.17 2.82
C THR A 239 5.86 32.87 1.57
N PRO A 240 7.16 32.53 1.70
CA PRO A 240 7.96 32.07 0.58
C PRO A 240 7.33 30.84 -0.07
N GLY A 241 7.34 30.77 -1.41
CA GLY A 241 6.86 29.61 -2.14
C GLY A 241 7.49 29.47 -3.51
N LEU A 242 7.51 28.24 -4.02
CA LEU A 242 8.33 27.80 -5.15
C LEU A 242 7.91 28.47 -6.48
N VAL A 243 8.85 29.18 -7.12
CA VAL A 243 8.71 29.67 -8.50
C VAL A 243 8.64 28.46 -9.44
N THR A 244 7.74 28.46 -10.42
CA THR A 244 7.63 27.38 -11.41
C THR A 244 8.69 27.58 -12.51
N PRO A 245 9.77 26.77 -12.58
CA PRO A 245 10.78 26.93 -13.62
C PRO A 245 10.30 26.33 -14.95
N PRO A 246 10.98 26.66 -16.07
CA PRO A 246 10.87 25.90 -17.32
C PRO A 246 11.28 24.43 -17.11
N THR A 247 10.67 23.52 -17.87
CA THR A 247 10.95 22.07 -17.77
C THR A 247 12.43 21.76 -17.98
N GLY A 248 13.07 21.15 -16.98
CA GLY A 248 14.49 20.77 -17.03
C GLY A 248 15.49 21.88 -16.69
N VAL A 249 15.01 23.05 -16.25
CA VAL A 249 15.85 24.19 -15.84
C VAL A 249 15.73 24.39 -14.33
N HIS A 250 16.86 24.56 -13.64
CA HIS A 250 16.91 25.10 -12.28
C HIS A 250 17.49 26.51 -12.34
N PHE A 251 17.11 27.39 -11.40
CA PHE A 251 17.69 28.75 -11.38
C PHE A 251 19.00 28.77 -10.57
N THR A 252 19.91 29.66 -10.94
CA THR A 252 21.24 29.78 -10.33
C THR A 252 21.54 31.20 -9.82
N GLN A 253 20.89 32.21 -10.38
CA GLN A 253 21.01 33.62 -10.01
C GLN A 253 19.65 34.32 -10.15
N THR A 254 19.40 35.41 -9.42
CA THR A 254 18.13 36.15 -9.48
C THR A 254 18.28 37.67 -9.26
N SER A 255 17.44 38.48 -9.91
CA SER A 255 17.38 39.93 -9.76
C SER A 255 15.93 40.45 -9.86
N ALA A 256 15.49 41.24 -8.88
CA ALA A 256 14.11 41.75 -8.77
C ALA A 256 14.03 43.29 -8.91
N GLY A 257 13.16 43.75 -9.80
CA GLY A 257 12.85 45.15 -10.09
C GLY A 257 11.48 45.60 -9.57
N MET A 258 10.83 46.59 -10.20
CA MET A 258 9.51 47.08 -9.74
C MET A 258 8.45 45.96 -9.67
N SER A 259 8.30 45.26 -10.79
CA SER A 259 7.52 44.04 -10.98
C SER A 259 8.09 43.32 -12.20
N LEU A 260 9.41 43.30 -12.23
CA LEU A 260 10.28 42.69 -13.23
C LEU A 260 11.10 41.68 -12.44
N SER A 261 11.13 40.45 -12.92
CA SER A 261 11.82 39.35 -12.25
C SER A 261 12.72 38.70 -13.30
N LEU A 262 14.02 38.65 -13.02
CA LEU A 262 15.03 38.06 -13.88
C LEU A 262 15.72 36.90 -13.13
N ALA A 263 15.98 35.80 -13.82
CA ALA A 263 16.78 34.70 -13.28
C ALA A 263 17.60 33.99 -14.36
N MET A 264 18.79 33.52 -13.99
CA MET A 264 19.64 32.71 -14.85
C MET A 264 19.34 31.22 -14.64
N GLY A 265 19.14 30.48 -15.73
CA GLY A 265 18.93 29.04 -15.71
C GLY A 265 20.25 28.25 -15.65
N SER A 266 20.16 27.00 -15.22
CA SER A 266 21.23 26.00 -15.22
C SER A 266 21.69 25.59 -16.63
N ASP A 267 20.94 26.00 -17.66
CA ASP A 267 21.26 25.90 -19.08
C ASP A 267 22.04 27.12 -19.62
N GLY A 268 22.31 28.12 -18.77
CA GLY A 268 23.01 29.36 -19.14
C GLY A 268 22.11 30.44 -19.75
N ASN A 269 20.80 30.23 -19.82
CA ASN A 269 19.87 31.20 -20.40
C ASN A 269 19.31 32.19 -19.36
N LEU A 270 18.96 33.40 -19.83
CA LEU A 270 18.27 34.40 -19.01
C LEU A 270 16.75 34.29 -19.18
N TYR A 271 16.03 34.22 -18.07
CA TYR A 271 14.58 34.15 -18.02
C TYR A 271 13.99 35.40 -17.37
N SER A 272 12.83 35.85 -17.87
CA SER A 272 12.14 37.04 -17.37
C SER A 272 10.63 36.81 -17.16
N TRP A 273 10.05 37.46 -16.16
CA TRP A 273 8.59 37.50 -15.92
C TRP A 273 8.15 38.76 -15.16
N GLY A 274 6.84 39.02 -15.12
CA GLY A 274 6.22 40.21 -14.52
C GLY A 274 5.56 41.17 -15.53
N LEU A 275 5.56 42.47 -15.22
CA LEU A 275 5.03 43.52 -16.11
C LEU A 275 5.88 43.63 -17.39
N ASN A 276 5.23 43.90 -18.53
CA ASN A 276 5.90 44.08 -19.83
C ASN A 276 5.41 45.33 -20.60
N ASP A 277 4.74 46.27 -19.92
CA ASP A 277 4.06 47.41 -20.55
C ASP A 277 5.02 48.36 -21.31
N ASN A 278 6.31 48.33 -20.94
CA ASN A 278 7.40 49.04 -21.62
C ASN A 278 8.44 48.07 -22.21
N GLY A 279 8.08 46.80 -22.47
CA GLY A 279 9.01 45.80 -23.04
C GLY A 279 10.12 45.30 -22.10
N GLN A 280 10.04 45.59 -20.79
CA GLN A 280 11.13 45.33 -19.83
C GLN A 280 11.50 43.85 -19.65
N LEU A 281 10.66 42.92 -20.13
CA LEU A 281 10.97 41.48 -20.14
C LEU A 281 11.94 41.07 -21.27
N GLY A 282 12.21 41.92 -22.27
CA GLY A 282 13.20 41.63 -23.32
C GLY A 282 12.80 40.52 -24.30
N ARG A 283 11.49 40.23 -24.35
CA ARG A 283 10.89 39.15 -25.14
C ARG A 283 9.45 39.47 -25.51
N SER A 284 8.99 38.89 -26.62
CA SER A 284 7.57 38.83 -26.95
C SER A 284 6.80 38.01 -25.91
N THR A 285 5.59 38.43 -25.59
CA THR A 285 4.69 37.75 -24.66
C THR A 285 3.32 37.53 -25.27
N THR A 286 2.69 36.38 -24.97
CA THR A 286 1.31 36.04 -25.37
C THR A 286 0.27 36.64 -24.42
N ILE A 287 0.69 36.97 -23.20
CA ILE A 287 -0.08 37.66 -22.16
C ILE A 287 0.79 38.77 -21.56
N THR A 288 0.18 39.92 -21.24
CA THR A 288 0.84 41.01 -20.54
C THR A 288 -0.07 41.49 -19.41
N PRO A 289 0.38 41.49 -18.14
CA PRO A 289 1.70 41.02 -17.69
C PRO A 289 1.87 39.49 -17.81
N ALA A 290 3.11 39.01 -17.83
CA ALA A 290 3.42 37.59 -18.00
C ALA A 290 3.80 36.95 -16.65
N ASP A 291 3.00 35.99 -16.18
CA ASP A 291 3.10 35.39 -14.85
C ASP A 291 4.08 34.21 -14.75
N ARG A 292 4.74 33.84 -15.85
CA ARG A 292 5.70 32.73 -15.90
C ARG A 292 7.06 33.12 -16.47
N PRO A 293 8.17 32.55 -15.92
CA PRO A 293 9.49 32.66 -16.51
C PRO A 293 9.47 32.25 -17.99
N GLY A 294 10.05 33.08 -18.84
CA GLY A 294 10.22 32.79 -20.26
C GLY A 294 11.51 33.38 -20.79
N LEU A 295 12.07 32.76 -21.82
CA LEU A 295 13.39 33.06 -22.35
C LEU A 295 13.49 34.52 -22.85
N VAL A 296 14.47 35.26 -22.34
CA VAL A 296 14.93 36.52 -22.94
C VAL A 296 15.77 36.17 -24.16
N THR A 297 15.40 36.62 -25.35
CA THR A 297 16.15 36.32 -26.57
C THR A 297 17.41 37.19 -26.64
N PRO A 298 18.64 36.64 -26.49
CA PRO A 298 19.85 37.43 -26.64
C PRO A 298 20.14 37.73 -28.12
N PRO A 299 20.99 38.72 -28.42
CA PRO A 299 21.51 38.94 -29.76
C PRO A 299 22.27 37.72 -30.29
N THR A 300 22.21 37.50 -31.61
CA THR A 300 22.80 36.33 -32.27
C THR A 300 24.27 36.12 -31.92
N GLY A 301 24.60 34.99 -31.29
CA GLY A 301 25.96 34.62 -30.90
C GLY A 301 26.38 35.09 -29.49
N VAL A 302 25.49 35.75 -28.74
CA VAL A 302 25.74 36.22 -27.37
C VAL A 302 24.91 35.41 -26.38
N HIS A 303 25.47 35.09 -25.21
CA HIS A 303 24.70 34.71 -24.01
C HIS A 303 25.01 35.71 -22.88
N PHE A 304 24.12 35.86 -21.90
CA PHE A 304 24.32 36.84 -20.81
C PHE A 304 25.06 36.21 -19.64
N THR A 305 26.02 36.95 -19.07
CA THR A 305 26.90 36.49 -17.98
C THR A 305 26.69 37.25 -16.67
N GLN A 306 26.14 38.46 -16.73
CA GLN A 306 25.63 39.23 -15.59
C GLN A 306 24.35 39.95 -16.03
N PHE A 307 23.39 40.13 -15.13
CA PHE A 307 22.15 40.87 -15.38
C PHE A 307 21.70 41.63 -14.12
N THR A 308 20.90 42.67 -14.31
CA THR A 308 20.19 43.34 -13.21
C THR A 308 18.85 43.89 -13.67
N ALA A 309 17.84 43.73 -12.82
CA ALA A 309 16.55 44.38 -12.96
C ALA A 309 16.62 45.78 -12.33
N GLY A 310 16.42 46.81 -13.15
CA GLY A 310 16.09 48.15 -12.67
C GLY A 310 14.61 48.27 -12.32
N TYR A 311 14.10 49.50 -12.28
CA TYR A 311 12.69 49.74 -11.97
C TYR A 311 11.77 49.35 -13.13
N SER A 312 12.03 49.89 -14.33
CA SER A 312 11.27 49.60 -15.57
C SER A 312 12.18 49.24 -16.76
N GLN A 313 13.46 48.98 -16.48
CA GLN A 313 14.51 48.68 -17.46
C GLN A 313 15.37 47.51 -16.98
N SER A 314 15.89 46.74 -17.91
CA SER A 314 16.79 45.62 -17.67
C SER A 314 18.16 45.91 -18.28
N LEU A 315 19.22 45.48 -17.60
CA LEU A 315 20.60 45.57 -18.10
C LEU A 315 21.24 44.18 -18.04
N ALA A 316 22.11 43.86 -19.00
CA ALA A 316 22.93 42.65 -18.99
C ALA A 316 24.29 42.84 -19.63
N ILE A 317 25.29 42.07 -19.18
CA ILE A 317 26.59 41.94 -19.83
C ILE A 317 26.58 40.64 -20.66
N GLY A 318 27.03 40.73 -21.91
CA GLY A 318 27.16 39.60 -22.83
C GLY A 318 28.48 38.86 -22.68
N SER A 319 28.51 37.62 -23.17
CA SER A 319 29.69 36.76 -23.31
C SER A 319 30.79 37.33 -24.22
N ASP A 320 30.45 38.37 -25.00
CA ASP A 320 31.34 39.16 -25.84
C ASP A 320 31.92 40.40 -25.11
N GLY A 321 31.60 40.57 -23.82
CA GLY A 321 32.02 41.70 -22.99
C GLY A 321 31.23 42.99 -23.19
N ASN A 322 30.17 42.98 -24.01
CA ASN A 322 29.35 44.16 -24.27
C ASN A 322 28.21 44.33 -23.26
N LEU A 323 27.79 45.58 -23.07
CA LEU A 323 26.61 45.94 -22.29
C LEU A 323 25.36 45.97 -23.17
N TYR A 324 24.24 45.48 -22.65
CA TYR A 324 22.94 45.41 -23.29
C TYR A 324 21.85 46.01 -22.40
N SER A 325 20.82 46.61 -23.02
CA SER A 325 19.70 47.25 -22.32
C SER A 325 18.38 47.09 -23.06
N TRP A 326 17.28 46.97 -22.32
CA TRP A 326 15.90 46.94 -22.83
C TRP A 326 14.89 47.38 -21.76
N GLY A 327 13.66 47.69 -22.17
CA GLY A 327 12.61 48.25 -21.32
C GLY A 327 12.29 49.72 -21.61
N ASP A 328 11.80 50.42 -20.59
CA ASP A 328 11.48 51.86 -20.63
C ASP A 328 12.71 52.70 -21.03
N ASN A 329 12.51 53.65 -21.95
CA ASN A 329 13.50 54.64 -22.38
C ASN A 329 12.97 56.08 -22.32
N SER A 330 11.85 56.32 -21.64
CA SER A 330 11.18 57.64 -21.53
C SER A 330 12.06 58.73 -20.88
N ARG A 331 13.14 58.32 -20.19
CA ARG A 331 14.19 59.18 -19.64
C ARG A 331 15.59 58.83 -20.16
N GLY A 332 15.71 58.14 -21.30
CA GLY A 332 17.00 57.77 -21.88
C GLY A 332 17.78 56.69 -21.10
N GLN A 333 17.12 55.97 -20.18
CA GLN A 333 17.75 55.03 -19.26
C GLN A 333 18.26 53.72 -19.90
N LEU A 334 18.02 53.52 -21.21
CA LEU A 334 18.66 52.46 -21.99
C LEU A 334 20.08 52.82 -22.49
N GLY A 335 20.45 54.11 -22.52
CA GLY A 335 21.83 54.53 -22.85
C GLY A 335 22.24 54.34 -24.31
N ARG A 336 21.28 54.18 -25.20
CA ARG A 336 21.48 53.93 -26.64
C ARG A 336 20.41 54.63 -27.46
N ASP A 337 20.70 54.83 -28.74
CA ASP A 337 19.73 55.37 -29.68
C ASP A 337 18.59 54.37 -29.91
N THR A 338 17.35 54.85 -29.76
CA THR A 338 16.10 54.14 -30.08
C THR A 338 15.20 54.97 -31.01
N GLY A 339 15.77 55.98 -31.68
CA GLY A 339 15.02 56.98 -32.43
C GLY A 339 14.04 57.72 -31.53
N SER A 340 12.78 57.79 -31.94
CA SER A 340 11.69 58.40 -31.15
C SER A 340 10.94 57.40 -30.24
N ALA A 341 11.41 56.16 -30.10
CA ALA A 341 10.73 55.17 -29.27
C ALA A 341 11.00 55.39 -27.77
N THR A 342 9.94 55.53 -26.97
CA THR A 342 10.01 55.74 -25.52
C THR A 342 10.26 54.46 -24.72
N TYR A 343 10.37 53.31 -25.39
CA TYR A 343 10.78 52.03 -24.82
C TYR A 343 11.29 51.12 -25.96
N ASP A 344 12.00 50.04 -25.61
CA ASP A 344 12.41 49.00 -26.56
C ASP A 344 12.33 47.62 -25.90
N ALA A 345 11.53 46.72 -26.48
CA ALA A 345 11.32 45.37 -25.98
C ALA A 345 12.43 44.36 -26.36
N THR A 346 13.48 44.80 -27.04
CA THR A 346 14.58 43.95 -27.53
C THR A 346 15.91 44.29 -26.83
N PRO A 347 16.71 43.29 -26.41
CA PRO A 347 18.06 43.51 -25.87
C PRO A 347 19.03 44.16 -26.88
N GLY A 348 19.15 45.48 -26.85
CA GLY A 348 20.03 46.25 -27.73
C GLY A 348 21.35 46.64 -27.06
N ARG A 349 22.43 46.69 -27.86
CA ARG A 349 23.78 47.01 -27.38
C ARG A 349 23.90 48.46 -26.95
N VAL A 350 24.56 48.69 -25.82
CA VAL A 350 24.92 50.01 -25.28
C VAL A 350 26.34 50.37 -25.69
N SER A 351 26.52 51.56 -26.27
CA SER A 351 27.83 52.03 -26.75
C SER A 351 28.67 52.61 -25.60
N MET A 352 29.43 51.75 -24.93
CA MET A 352 30.47 52.16 -23.99
C MET A 352 31.62 52.90 -24.71
N PRO A 353 32.35 53.81 -24.02
CA PRO A 353 33.52 54.48 -24.60
C PRO A 353 34.61 53.52 -25.07
N THR A 354 35.32 53.90 -26.12
CA THR A 354 36.28 53.04 -26.84
C THR A 354 37.33 52.42 -25.92
N GLY A 355 37.39 51.07 -25.91
CA GLY A 355 38.34 50.30 -25.10
C GLY A 355 37.85 49.95 -23.69
N ILE A 356 36.67 50.41 -23.27
CA ILE A 356 36.10 50.11 -21.95
C ILE A 356 35.08 48.97 -22.06
N THR A 357 35.29 47.91 -21.28
CA THR A 357 34.31 46.85 -21.01
C THR A 357 33.61 47.10 -19.68
N CYS A 358 32.42 46.53 -19.48
CA CYS A 358 31.68 46.64 -18.22
C CYS A 358 32.06 45.49 -17.26
N THR A 359 32.05 45.76 -15.95
CA THR A 359 32.37 44.78 -14.88
C THR A 359 31.31 44.68 -13.78
N GLN A 360 30.44 45.69 -13.63
CA GLN A 360 29.26 45.69 -12.76
C GLN A 360 28.18 46.58 -13.37
N ILE A 361 26.91 46.24 -13.16
CA ILE A 361 25.73 46.99 -13.63
C ILE A 361 24.74 47.20 -12.47
N SER A 362 24.03 48.33 -12.47
CA SER A 362 22.99 48.63 -11.47
C SER A 362 21.93 49.61 -12.02
N GLY A 363 20.64 49.33 -11.79
CA GLY A 363 19.52 50.11 -12.33
C GLY A 363 18.74 50.89 -11.26
N GLY A 364 18.70 52.22 -11.37
CA GLY A 364 17.85 53.09 -10.56
C GLY A 364 16.43 53.24 -11.13
N THR A 365 15.63 54.19 -10.60
CA THR A 365 14.23 54.38 -11.03
C THR A 365 14.09 54.75 -12.50
N PHE A 366 14.86 55.74 -12.96
CA PHE A 366 14.84 56.25 -14.33
C PHE A 366 16.26 56.51 -14.87
N TYR A 367 17.26 55.84 -14.30
CA TYR A 367 18.67 55.96 -14.67
C TYR A 367 19.41 54.65 -14.41
N SER A 368 20.61 54.54 -14.95
CA SER A 368 21.40 53.31 -14.96
C SER A 368 22.88 53.63 -14.72
N LEU A 369 23.59 52.71 -14.07
CA LEU A 369 25.03 52.76 -13.81
C LEU A 369 25.74 51.51 -14.35
N ALA A 370 26.96 51.70 -14.86
CA ALA A 370 27.93 50.66 -15.16
C ALA A 370 29.29 51.02 -14.54
N LEU A 371 29.97 50.04 -13.94
CA LEU A 371 31.39 50.12 -13.62
C LEU A 371 32.19 49.65 -14.84
N GLY A 372 33.16 50.45 -15.27
CA GLY A 372 34.08 50.14 -16.36
C GLY A 372 35.32 49.38 -15.90
N SER A 373 35.98 48.67 -16.82
CA SER A 373 37.25 47.97 -16.58
C SER A 373 38.44 48.89 -16.28
N ASP A 374 38.31 50.19 -16.52
CA ASP A 374 39.24 51.23 -16.07
C ASP A 374 38.99 51.72 -14.61
N GLY A 375 37.98 51.15 -13.95
CA GLY A 375 37.59 51.52 -12.58
C GLY A 375 36.77 52.80 -12.49
N ASN A 376 36.24 53.34 -13.59
CA ASN A 376 35.35 54.50 -13.57
C ASN A 376 33.88 54.07 -13.69
N ILE A 377 32.99 54.85 -13.08
CA ILE A 377 31.55 54.65 -13.24
C ILE A 377 31.07 55.45 -14.45
N TYR A 378 30.20 54.85 -15.24
CA TYR A 378 29.47 55.45 -16.34
C TYR A 378 27.99 55.42 -16.00
N SER A 379 27.35 56.59 -16.08
CA SER A 379 25.92 56.77 -15.77
C SER A 379 25.15 57.13 -17.05
N TRP A 380 23.82 56.97 -17.07
CA TRP A 380 22.92 57.53 -18.10
C TRP A 380 21.46 57.46 -17.63
N GLY A 381 20.59 58.26 -18.25
CA GLY A 381 19.16 58.38 -17.91
C GLY A 381 18.76 59.75 -17.34
N ASP A 382 17.76 59.77 -16.47
CA ASP A 382 17.30 60.98 -15.77
C ASP A 382 18.40 61.58 -14.89
N ASN A 383 18.34 62.91 -14.69
CA ASN A 383 19.30 63.66 -13.89
C ASN A 383 18.63 64.83 -13.14
N THR A 384 17.33 64.70 -12.83
CA THR A 384 16.57 65.79 -12.19
C THR A 384 16.99 65.99 -10.72
N GLN A 385 17.42 64.94 -10.02
CA GLN A 385 17.93 64.98 -8.65
C GLN A 385 19.47 64.90 -8.56
N GLY A 386 20.18 64.91 -9.70
CA GLY A 386 21.65 64.81 -9.76
C GLY A 386 22.19 63.38 -9.79
N GLU A 387 21.34 62.39 -10.09
CA GLU A 387 21.61 60.95 -10.07
C GLU A 387 22.82 60.54 -10.91
N LEU A 388 23.17 61.30 -11.96
CA LEU A 388 24.29 60.96 -12.84
C LEU A 388 25.66 61.34 -12.28
N GLY A 389 25.75 62.17 -11.23
CA GLY A 389 27.00 62.48 -10.52
C GLY A 389 28.05 63.28 -11.32
N ARG A 390 27.65 64.36 -11.99
CA ARG A 390 28.45 65.08 -13.01
C ARG A 390 28.62 66.59 -12.82
N ASN A 391 28.43 67.13 -11.61
CA ASN A 391 28.40 68.59 -11.35
C ASN A 391 27.28 69.32 -12.13
N THR A 392 26.27 68.61 -12.62
CA THR A 392 25.06 69.17 -13.22
C THR A 392 23.84 68.38 -12.79
N ASN A 393 22.72 69.07 -12.59
CA ASN A 393 21.37 68.53 -12.73
C ASN A 393 20.76 69.05 -14.03
N SER A 394 19.78 68.34 -14.59
CA SER A 394 19.19 68.68 -15.88
C SER A 394 17.79 68.08 -16.02
N GLU A 395 16.83 68.88 -16.53
CA GLU A 395 15.51 68.36 -16.95
C GLU A 395 15.61 67.51 -18.22
N GLN A 396 16.64 67.73 -19.05
CA GLN A 396 16.95 66.90 -20.20
C GLN A 396 17.81 65.70 -19.76
N PRO A 397 17.41 64.45 -20.08
CA PRO A 397 18.15 63.27 -19.66
C PRO A 397 19.50 63.12 -20.35
N GLY A 398 20.45 62.49 -19.65
CA GLY A 398 21.74 62.08 -20.22
C GLY A 398 21.60 60.75 -20.97
N THR A 399 21.15 60.78 -22.23
CA THR A 399 20.76 59.60 -23.04
C THR A 399 21.90 58.64 -23.42
N LEU A 400 23.15 58.93 -23.09
CA LEU A 400 24.32 58.10 -23.43
C LEU A 400 25.27 57.93 -22.22
N PRO A 401 25.96 56.76 -22.09
CA PRO A 401 26.95 56.51 -21.06
C PRO A 401 28.02 57.59 -20.99
N ASN A 402 28.18 58.19 -19.80
CA ASN A 402 29.19 59.21 -19.58
C ASN A 402 29.74 59.14 -18.16
N LYS A 403 31.01 59.52 -18.02
CA LYS A 403 31.81 59.30 -16.81
C LYS A 403 31.29 60.11 -15.62
N VAL A 404 31.12 59.43 -14.48
CA VAL A 404 30.87 60.01 -13.16
C VAL A 404 32.16 60.64 -12.61
N ILE A 405 32.02 61.70 -11.83
CA ILE A 405 33.17 62.39 -11.23
C ILE A 405 33.87 61.52 -10.16
N LEU A 406 35.18 61.66 -10.04
CA LEU A 406 35.99 61.06 -8.97
C LEU A 406 36.18 62.07 -7.82
N PRO A 407 35.83 61.73 -6.57
CA PRO A 407 36.16 62.51 -5.39
C PRO A 407 37.67 62.77 -5.25
N LYS A 408 38.03 63.91 -4.66
CA LYS A 408 39.43 64.28 -4.44
C LYS A 408 40.17 63.22 -3.60
N GLY A 409 41.09 62.50 -4.24
CA GLY A 409 41.90 61.44 -3.62
C GLY A 409 41.47 60.01 -3.99
N VAL A 410 40.31 59.83 -4.63
CA VAL A 410 39.86 58.54 -5.17
C VAL A 410 40.39 58.40 -6.59
N THR A 411 41.02 57.26 -6.91
CA THR A 411 41.60 56.97 -8.23
C THR A 411 40.75 56.02 -9.07
N LYS A 412 39.91 55.21 -8.42
CA LYS A 412 38.92 54.31 -9.03
C LYS A 412 37.80 53.98 -8.04
N TYR A 413 36.69 53.49 -8.56
CA TYR A 413 35.63 52.83 -7.80
C TYR A 413 35.81 51.30 -7.85
N THR A 414 35.22 50.58 -6.88
CA THR A 414 35.33 49.12 -6.74
C THR A 414 33.99 48.40 -6.63
N ALA A 415 32.93 49.10 -6.20
CA ALA A 415 31.57 48.57 -6.13
C ALA A 415 30.55 49.70 -6.39
N ILE A 416 29.41 49.37 -7.00
CA ILE A 416 28.29 50.30 -7.22
C ILE A 416 26.96 49.73 -6.72
N ALA A 417 26.04 50.63 -6.33
CA ALA A 417 24.62 50.31 -6.19
C ALA A 417 23.76 51.53 -6.55
N ALA A 418 22.77 51.32 -7.41
CA ALA A 418 21.71 52.27 -7.71
C ALA A 418 20.37 51.67 -7.27
N GLN A 419 19.62 52.39 -6.46
CA GLN A 419 18.19 52.09 -6.24
C GLN A 419 17.46 53.39 -5.90
N GLY A 420 16.19 53.49 -6.33
CA GLY A 420 15.46 54.74 -6.22
C GLY A 420 16.13 55.87 -7.02
N TRP A 421 16.22 57.05 -6.39
CA TRP A 421 16.89 58.25 -6.90
C TRP A 421 18.23 58.55 -6.18
N CYS A 422 18.85 57.55 -5.56
CA CYS A 422 20.16 57.66 -4.90
C CYS A 422 21.16 56.69 -5.52
N SER A 423 22.40 57.14 -5.68
CA SER A 423 23.54 56.31 -6.11
C SER A 423 24.54 56.14 -4.98
N LEU A 424 25.11 54.95 -4.86
CA LEU A 424 26.18 54.61 -3.93
C LEU A 424 27.36 53.99 -4.68
N ALA A 425 28.58 54.29 -4.23
CA ALA A 425 29.78 53.61 -4.71
C ALA A 425 30.89 53.52 -3.65
N MET A 426 31.68 52.45 -3.70
CA MET A 426 32.88 52.30 -2.89
C MET A 426 34.11 52.82 -3.66
N GLY A 427 34.87 53.72 -3.03
CA GLY A 427 36.09 54.29 -3.58
C GLY A 427 37.34 53.44 -3.29
N SER A 428 38.41 53.68 -4.07
CA SER A 428 39.75 53.08 -3.90
C SER A 428 40.41 53.34 -2.55
N ASP A 429 39.89 54.28 -1.76
CA ASP A 429 40.33 54.63 -0.41
C ASP A 429 39.54 53.88 0.70
N GLY A 430 38.65 52.96 0.30
CA GLY A 430 37.81 52.15 1.20
C GLY A 430 36.59 52.89 1.75
N ASN A 431 36.27 54.09 1.27
CA ASN A 431 35.11 54.85 1.72
C ASN A 431 33.88 54.66 0.83
N LEU A 432 32.70 54.77 1.44
CA LEU A 432 31.42 54.80 0.74
C LEU A 432 31.09 56.25 0.35
N TYR A 433 30.66 56.43 -0.89
CA TYR A 433 30.26 57.71 -1.49
C TYR A 433 28.80 57.66 -1.94
N SER A 434 28.13 58.81 -1.88
CA SER A 434 26.69 58.94 -2.14
C SER A 434 26.35 60.24 -2.88
N TRP A 435 25.43 60.17 -3.85
CA TRP A 435 24.90 61.31 -4.61
C TRP A 435 23.46 61.06 -5.10
N GLY A 436 22.81 62.10 -5.65
CA GLY A 436 21.39 62.09 -6.00
C GLY A 436 20.50 62.69 -4.90
N TYR A 437 19.33 62.10 -4.69
CA TYR A 437 18.27 62.61 -3.82
C TYR A 437 18.54 62.39 -2.31
N ASN A 438 18.27 63.41 -1.47
CA ASN A 438 18.52 63.40 -0.02
C ASN A 438 17.32 63.75 0.87
N SER A 439 16.11 63.89 0.34
CA SER A 439 14.98 64.40 1.14
C SER A 439 14.58 63.49 2.31
N TYR A 440 15.05 62.23 2.32
CA TYR A 440 14.92 61.31 3.44
C TYR A 440 16.22 61.09 4.23
N GLY A 441 17.33 61.74 3.86
CA GLY A 441 18.64 61.54 4.50
C GLY A 441 19.36 60.27 4.04
N GLN A 442 18.93 59.64 2.95
CA GLN A 442 19.48 58.36 2.46
C GLN A 442 20.96 58.44 2.04
N MET A 443 21.54 59.62 1.87
CA MET A 443 22.97 59.76 1.59
C MET A 443 23.89 59.57 2.81
N GLY A 444 23.36 59.53 4.03
CA GLY A 444 24.15 59.16 5.23
C GLY A 444 25.22 60.17 5.62
N ARG A 445 25.06 61.43 5.20
CA ARG A 445 25.97 62.55 5.47
C ARG A 445 25.18 63.80 5.84
N ASP A 446 25.70 64.57 6.78
CA ASP A 446 25.16 65.90 7.11
C ASP A 446 25.53 66.91 6.01
N THR A 447 24.62 67.82 5.66
CA THR A 447 24.77 68.72 4.50
C THR A 447 24.04 70.03 4.71
N ASP A 448 24.77 71.15 4.62
CA ASP A 448 24.28 72.52 4.90
C ASP A 448 23.16 73.00 3.95
N THR A 449 22.96 72.33 2.81
CA THR A 449 21.84 72.59 1.88
C THR A 449 21.01 71.31 1.61
N PRO A 450 19.67 71.44 1.44
CA PRO A 450 18.77 70.30 1.46
C PRO A 450 18.47 69.67 0.08
N THR A 451 17.76 68.55 0.15
CA THR A 451 17.09 67.77 -0.93
C THR A 451 17.93 67.02 -1.97
N GLN A 452 19.09 67.49 -2.44
CA GLN A 452 19.86 66.78 -3.49
C GLN A 452 21.36 67.14 -3.56
N ASN A 453 22.20 66.24 -4.11
CA ASN A 453 23.61 66.50 -4.45
C ASN A 453 23.94 65.96 -5.85
N ILE A 454 24.67 66.74 -6.65
CA ILE A 454 25.00 66.48 -8.06
C ILE A 454 26.39 65.84 -8.27
N ASP A 455 27.08 65.52 -7.17
CA ASP A 455 28.46 65.04 -7.11
C ASP A 455 28.67 64.01 -5.97
N PRO A 456 29.56 63.00 -6.14
CA PRO A 456 29.79 61.96 -5.13
C PRO A 456 30.47 62.48 -3.84
N GLY A 457 29.71 62.53 -2.73
CA GLY A 457 30.19 62.93 -1.41
C GLY A 457 30.33 61.76 -0.44
N LYS A 458 31.32 61.80 0.46
CA LYS A 458 31.63 60.72 1.41
C LYS A 458 30.55 60.58 2.50
N VAL A 459 30.13 59.34 2.77
CA VAL A 459 29.19 58.98 3.86
C VAL A 459 29.86 59.13 5.24
N THR A 460 29.11 59.60 6.24
CA THR A 460 29.60 59.74 7.63
C THR A 460 29.82 58.37 8.27
N LEU A 461 31.02 58.10 8.80
CA LEU A 461 31.32 56.85 9.50
C LEU A 461 30.81 56.88 10.96
N PRO A 462 30.20 55.79 11.47
CA PRO A 462 29.93 55.62 12.90
C PRO A 462 31.19 55.65 13.77
N ILE A 463 31.02 56.00 15.05
CA ILE A 463 32.11 55.93 16.04
C ILE A 463 32.63 54.49 16.13
N GLY A 464 33.95 54.30 15.95
CA GLY A 464 34.62 53.00 15.96
C GLY A 464 34.67 52.27 14.61
N VAL A 465 33.89 52.71 13.61
CA VAL A 465 33.89 52.13 12.26
C VAL A 465 34.91 52.86 11.38
N THR A 466 35.81 52.09 10.74
CA THR A 466 36.89 52.64 9.90
C THR A 466 36.53 52.68 8.42
N ARG A 467 35.63 51.81 7.98
CA ARG A 467 35.08 51.68 6.63
C ARG A 467 33.82 50.82 6.66
N PHE A 468 33.01 50.88 5.60
CA PHE A 468 31.97 49.89 5.33
C PHE A 468 32.54 48.75 4.45
N THR A 469 31.96 47.56 4.54
CA THR A 469 32.39 46.35 3.81
C THR A 469 31.36 45.83 2.81
N GLN A 470 30.08 46.02 3.10
CA GLN A 470 28.93 45.69 2.24
C GLN A 470 27.91 46.82 2.36
N PHE A 471 27.14 47.12 1.31
CA PHE A 471 26.12 48.17 1.32
C PHE A 471 24.97 47.84 0.36
N GLY A 472 23.78 48.36 0.64
CA GLY A 472 22.60 48.26 -0.21
C GLY A 472 21.74 49.52 -0.10
N ALA A 473 21.42 50.12 -1.25
CA ALA A 473 20.49 51.24 -1.35
C ALA A 473 19.05 50.72 -1.38
N GLY A 474 18.19 51.24 -0.51
CA GLY A 474 16.75 51.23 -0.70
C GLY A 474 16.31 52.55 -1.36
N ASN A 475 15.04 52.67 -1.75
CA ASN A 475 14.54 53.90 -2.38
C ASN A 475 14.60 55.14 -1.44
N GLN A 476 14.38 54.92 -0.14
CA GLN A 476 14.34 55.99 0.87
C GLN A 476 15.34 55.84 2.02
N HIS A 477 16.09 54.74 2.06
CA HIS A 477 17.03 54.39 3.12
C HIS A 477 18.23 53.65 2.55
N THR A 478 19.21 53.34 3.40
CA THR A 478 20.41 52.58 3.02
C THR A 478 20.85 51.73 4.20
N LEU A 479 21.39 50.55 3.88
CA LEU A 479 21.97 49.60 4.82
C LEU A 479 23.45 49.40 4.49
N ALA A 480 24.31 49.22 5.50
CA ALA A 480 25.71 48.84 5.29
C ALA A 480 26.30 48.07 6.49
N VAL A 481 27.21 47.13 6.23
CA VAL A 481 28.01 46.45 7.27
C VAL A 481 29.28 47.25 7.55
N GLY A 482 29.57 47.53 8.83
CA GLY A 482 30.78 48.23 9.27
C GLY A 482 32.00 47.32 9.39
N SER A 483 33.19 47.91 9.47
CA SER A 483 34.46 47.20 9.73
C SER A 483 34.54 46.46 11.07
N ASP A 484 33.54 46.65 11.94
CA ASP A 484 33.34 45.99 13.23
C ASP A 484 32.32 44.83 13.16
N GLY A 485 31.85 44.48 11.96
CA GLY A 485 30.88 43.39 11.72
C GLY A 485 29.42 43.76 12.02
N ASN A 486 29.14 44.99 12.45
CA ASN A 486 27.77 45.40 12.77
C ASN A 486 27.02 45.93 11.55
N LEU A 487 25.71 45.67 11.48
CA LEU A 487 24.82 46.25 10.49
C LEU A 487 24.44 47.68 10.92
N TYR A 488 24.48 48.61 9.97
CA TYR A 488 24.08 50.01 10.10
C TYR A 488 22.99 50.37 9.10
N SER A 489 22.13 51.31 9.47
CA SER A 489 21.03 51.82 8.63
C SER A 489 20.89 53.34 8.74
N TRP A 490 20.38 54.00 7.70
CA TRP A 490 20.03 55.42 7.70
C TRP A 490 19.02 55.78 6.60
N GLY A 491 18.39 56.96 6.71
CA GLY A 491 17.36 57.46 5.79
C GLY A 491 15.96 57.53 6.43
N SER A 492 14.93 57.28 5.63
CA SER A 492 13.52 57.19 6.05
C SER A 492 13.30 56.04 7.03
N ASN A 493 12.45 56.26 8.03
CA ASN A 493 12.02 55.24 8.99
C ASN A 493 10.49 55.21 9.18
N LYS A 494 9.74 55.76 8.21
CA LYS A 494 8.27 55.92 8.29
C LYS A 494 7.52 54.60 8.55
N PHE A 495 8.11 53.46 8.17
CA PHE A 495 7.56 52.11 8.36
C PHE A 495 8.46 51.24 9.26
N GLY A 496 9.42 51.83 9.97
CA GLY A 496 10.37 51.10 10.81
C GLY A 496 11.55 50.46 10.08
N GLN A 497 11.73 50.75 8.78
CA GLN A 497 12.72 50.08 7.92
C GLN A 497 14.20 50.23 8.33
N LEU A 498 14.52 51.13 9.27
CA LEU A 498 15.87 51.22 9.82
C LEU A 498 16.18 50.15 10.88
N GLY A 499 15.16 49.49 11.47
CA GLY A 499 15.35 48.36 12.40
C GLY A 499 16.00 48.72 13.75
N ARG A 500 15.99 50.00 14.15
CA ARG A 500 16.75 50.48 15.33
C ARG A 500 16.11 51.57 16.19
N ASP A 501 15.28 52.46 15.63
CA ASP A 501 14.76 53.65 16.34
C ASP A 501 13.26 53.82 16.10
N ALA A 502 12.41 53.01 16.75
CA ALA A 502 10.95 53.00 16.50
C ALA A 502 10.23 54.36 16.69
N ASN A 503 10.85 55.31 17.40
CA ASN A 503 10.28 56.64 17.68
C ASN A 503 10.73 57.75 16.71
N SER A 504 11.67 57.48 15.80
CA SER A 504 12.13 58.45 14.79
C SER A 504 11.52 58.15 13.42
N LEU A 505 11.10 59.19 12.69
CA LEU A 505 10.61 59.04 11.31
C LEU A 505 11.74 59.08 10.24
N ARG A 506 12.95 59.50 10.61
CA ARG A 506 14.11 59.66 9.73
C ARG A 506 15.41 59.83 10.54
N ASN A 507 16.50 59.19 10.12
CA ASN A 507 17.85 59.44 10.65
C ASN A 507 18.82 59.76 9.51
N VAL A 508 19.52 60.90 9.55
CA VAL A 508 20.44 61.36 8.48
C VAL A 508 21.83 60.72 8.52
N THR A 509 22.21 60.10 9.65
CA THR A 509 23.52 59.47 9.86
C THR A 509 23.40 57.98 10.12
N PRO A 510 24.40 57.16 9.70
CA PRO A 510 24.44 55.74 9.97
C PRO A 510 24.43 55.41 11.48
N GLY A 511 23.59 54.46 11.87
CA GLY A 511 23.49 53.97 13.25
C GLY A 511 23.16 52.47 13.27
N LYS A 512 23.51 51.80 14.37
CA LYS A 512 23.54 50.32 14.46
C LYS A 512 22.13 49.71 14.53
N VAL A 513 21.94 48.59 13.81
CA VAL A 513 20.72 47.77 13.81
C VAL A 513 20.77 46.71 14.91
N SER A 514 19.64 46.48 15.58
CA SER A 514 19.52 45.51 16.68
C SER A 514 19.14 44.13 16.15
N LEU A 515 20.13 43.37 15.69
CA LEU A 515 19.97 41.95 15.33
C LEU A 515 19.89 41.04 16.58
N PRO A 516 19.36 39.81 16.47
CA PRO A 516 19.38 38.84 17.56
C PRO A 516 20.80 38.52 18.06
N ALA A 517 20.91 38.13 19.33
CA ALA A 517 22.20 37.92 19.98
C ALA A 517 23.03 36.81 19.29
N GLY A 518 24.24 37.15 18.86
CA GLY A 518 25.16 36.23 18.17
C GLY A 518 25.02 36.20 16.64
N ILE A 519 24.05 36.91 16.06
CA ILE A 519 23.82 36.94 14.61
C ILE A 519 24.52 38.14 13.96
N SER A 520 25.36 37.89 12.96
CA SER A 520 25.88 38.90 12.03
C SER A 520 25.16 38.81 10.68
N CYS A 521 25.23 39.89 9.89
CA CYS A 521 24.68 39.95 8.54
C CYS A 521 25.68 39.38 7.53
N ILE A 522 25.24 38.49 6.65
CA ILE A 522 26.04 37.95 5.53
C ILE A 522 25.62 38.52 4.17
N GLN A 523 24.33 38.80 3.97
CA GLN A 523 23.81 39.50 2.80
C GLN A 523 22.82 40.59 3.22
N ILE A 524 22.97 41.77 2.61
CA ILE A 524 22.02 42.89 2.69
C ILE A 524 21.12 42.87 1.46
N ASN A 525 19.81 43.06 1.66
CA ASN A 525 18.96 43.68 0.64
C ASN A 525 18.08 44.79 1.25
N ALA A 526 17.90 45.87 0.49
CA ALA A 526 17.13 47.03 0.90
C ALA A 526 16.07 47.31 -0.16
N GLU A 527 14.82 47.43 0.26
CA GLU A 527 13.67 47.58 -0.62
C GLU A 527 13.21 49.05 -0.68
N ASN A 528 12.01 49.30 -1.21
CA ASN A 528 11.40 50.62 -1.24
C ASN A 528 11.20 51.22 0.15
N THR A 529 10.62 50.40 1.04
CA THR A 529 10.18 50.77 2.39
C THR A 529 10.40 49.65 3.41
N SER A 530 11.22 48.66 3.05
CA SER A 530 11.49 47.45 3.83
C SER A 530 12.97 47.03 3.71
N SER A 531 13.40 46.13 4.57
CA SER A 531 14.79 45.74 4.76
C SER A 531 14.87 44.25 5.05
N LEU A 532 15.80 43.55 4.39
CA LEU A 532 16.00 42.12 4.53
C LEU A 532 17.49 41.80 4.69
N ILE A 533 17.83 40.82 5.53
CA ILE A 533 19.18 40.24 5.55
C ILE A 533 19.13 38.72 5.64
N LEU A 534 20.17 38.07 5.12
CA LEU A 534 20.56 36.75 5.57
C LEU A 534 21.48 36.88 6.79
N GLY A 535 21.22 36.08 7.83
CA GLY A 535 22.00 36.01 9.05
C GLY A 535 23.06 34.90 9.03
N SER A 536 24.04 35.00 9.93
CA SER A 536 25.12 34.03 10.12
C SER A 536 24.68 32.65 10.65
N ASP A 537 23.39 32.46 10.92
CA ASP A 537 22.72 31.21 11.27
C ASP A 537 21.95 30.58 10.07
N GLY A 538 22.04 31.20 8.89
CA GLY A 538 21.34 30.75 7.67
C GLY A 538 19.87 31.17 7.60
N ASN A 539 19.38 31.95 8.57
CA ASN A 539 18.00 32.44 8.58
C ASN A 539 17.86 33.79 7.86
N LEU A 540 16.69 34.00 7.25
CA LEU A 540 16.29 35.28 6.67
C LEU A 540 15.57 36.12 7.72
N TYR A 541 16.01 37.37 7.88
CA TYR A 541 15.40 38.37 8.76
C TYR A 541 14.83 39.52 7.94
N SER A 542 13.64 39.99 8.29
CA SER A 542 12.92 41.04 7.56
C SER A 542 12.26 42.05 8.50
N TRP A 543 12.20 43.33 8.10
CA TRP A 543 11.51 44.41 8.83
C TRP A 543 11.18 45.60 7.89
N GLY A 544 10.35 46.53 8.35
CA GLY A 544 9.83 47.67 7.59
C GLY A 544 8.35 47.52 7.24
N ASP A 545 7.94 48.03 6.08
CA ASP A 545 6.56 47.84 5.59
C ASP A 545 6.24 46.37 5.32
N ASN A 546 5.02 45.97 5.67
CA ASN A 546 4.43 44.67 5.34
C ASN A 546 3.04 44.83 4.68
N SER A 547 2.69 46.03 4.19
CA SER A 547 1.39 46.29 3.56
C SER A 547 1.12 45.49 2.28
N ARG A 548 2.19 44.91 1.70
CA ARG A 548 2.20 44.00 0.54
C ARG A 548 2.71 42.61 0.89
N SER A 549 2.69 42.23 2.17
CA SER A 549 3.25 40.99 2.73
C SER A 549 4.73 40.75 2.36
N GLN A 550 5.46 41.80 1.99
CA GLN A 550 6.81 41.72 1.44
C GLN A 550 7.87 41.21 2.44
N LEU A 551 7.56 41.22 3.75
CA LEU A 551 8.47 40.70 4.77
C LEU A 551 8.52 39.16 4.81
N GLY A 552 7.63 38.45 4.09
CA GLY A 552 7.64 36.98 4.01
C GLY A 552 7.29 36.28 5.33
N ARG A 553 6.71 37.02 6.29
CA ARG A 553 6.32 36.53 7.62
C ARG A 553 5.07 37.25 8.12
N THR A 554 4.31 36.57 8.97
CA THR A 554 3.16 37.16 9.67
C THR A 554 3.60 38.27 10.63
N THR A 555 2.90 39.40 10.62
CA THR A 555 3.09 40.53 11.54
C THR A 555 1.78 40.91 12.20
N THR A 556 1.84 41.51 13.39
CA THR A 556 0.65 41.99 14.14
C THR A 556 0.06 43.28 13.58
N GLY A 557 0.72 43.92 12.62
CA GLY A 557 0.28 45.14 11.95
C GLY A 557 0.86 45.27 10.54
N ARG A 558 0.56 46.37 9.86
CA ARG A 558 0.98 46.65 8.47
C ARG A 558 2.48 46.90 8.28
N SER A 559 3.25 46.98 9.35
CA SER A 559 4.70 47.18 9.34
C SER A 559 5.28 46.65 10.65
N ASP A 560 6.55 46.25 10.65
CA ASP A 560 7.26 45.81 11.84
C ASP A 560 8.62 46.52 11.92
N ALA A 561 8.89 47.20 13.03
CA ALA A 561 10.10 48.00 13.22
C ALA A 561 11.29 47.21 13.77
N LEU A 562 11.13 45.89 14.02
CA LEU A 562 12.16 45.01 14.55
C LEU A 562 12.50 43.89 13.54
N PRO A 563 13.79 43.52 13.39
CA PRO A 563 14.18 42.33 12.62
C PRO A 563 13.52 41.07 13.19
N GLY A 564 12.73 40.38 12.36
CA GLY A 564 12.07 39.13 12.71
C GLY A 564 12.32 38.06 11.66
N THR A 565 12.43 36.80 12.11
CA THR A 565 12.75 35.64 11.26
C THR A 565 11.61 35.31 10.30
N VAL A 566 11.96 34.98 9.05
CA VAL A 566 11.08 34.31 8.09
C VAL A 566 11.13 32.81 8.34
N THR A 567 10.01 32.21 8.76
CA THR A 567 9.91 30.77 8.98
C THR A 567 10.00 30.04 7.64
N PHE A 568 11.08 29.31 7.41
CA PHE A 568 11.29 28.54 6.19
C PHE A 568 12.18 27.30 6.43
N PRO A 569 11.77 26.11 5.94
CA PRO A 569 10.44 25.78 5.46
C PRO A 569 9.34 25.91 6.52
N GLU A 570 8.08 25.99 6.09
CA GLU A 570 6.92 25.67 6.93
C GLU A 570 6.91 24.17 7.32
N ASP A 571 6.12 23.82 8.34
CA ASP A 571 5.83 22.41 8.64
C ASP A 571 4.76 21.87 7.65
N PRO A 572 4.91 20.66 7.08
CA PRO A 572 3.90 20.08 6.19
C PRO A 572 2.56 19.88 6.90
N ARG A 573 1.49 20.41 6.31
CA ARG A 573 0.14 20.44 6.89
C ARG A 573 -0.94 20.06 5.87
N PRO A 574 -1.90 19.18 6.21
CA PRO A 574 -3.06 18.95 5.38
C PRO A 574 -4.03 20.13 5.51
N VAL A 575 -4.57 20.57 4.39
CA VAL A 575 -5.62 21.60 4.29
C VAL A 575 -7.00 20.93 4.28
N SER A 576 -7.13 19.83 3.55
CA SER A 576 -8.29 18.95 3.58
C SER A 576 -7.89 17.52 3.22
N VAL A 577 -8.76 16.58 3.57
CA VAL A 577 -8.62 15.16 3.24
C VAL A 577 -9.96 14.68 2.74
N SER A 578 -10.01 14.02 1.59
CA SER A 578 -11.23 13.43 1.04
C SER A 578 -11.02 11.98 0.65
N PHE A 579 -12.08 11.19 0.71
CA PHE A 579 -12.12 9.76 0.46
C PHE A 579 -13.09 9.55 -0.72
N GLY A 580 -12.56 9.29 -1.92
CA GLY A 580 -13.35 9.26 -3.14
C GLY A 580 -14.06 10.59 -3.46
N GLY A 581 -13.41 11.71 -3.12
CA GLY A 581 -14.00 13.05 -3.19
C GLY A 581 -14.98 13.39 -2.05
N THR A 582 -15.30 12.45 -1.15
CA THR A 582 -16.16 12.71 0.02
C THR A 582 -15.30 13.24 1.18
N PRO A 583 -15.56 14.43 1.75
CA PRO A 583 -14.71 14.99 2.80
C PRO A 583 -14.64 14.15 4.08
N GLY A 584 -13.43 14.00 4.62
CA GLY A 584 -13.22 13.54 5.99
C GLY A 584 -13.68 14.56 7.03
N THR A 585 -13.94 14.10 8.25
CA THR A 585 -14.32 14.96 9.40
C THR A 585 -13.22 14.93 10.47
N ASN A 586 -13.29 15.81 11.47
CA ASN A 586 -12.34 15.83 12.61
C ASN A 586 -10.85 15.87 12.21
N LEU A 587 -10.47 16.66 11.20
CA LEU A 587 -9.06 16.86 10.84
C LEU A 587 -8.32 17.63 11.96
N ILE A 588 -7.47 16.95 12.73
CA ILE A 588 -6.86 17.43 13.98
C ILE A 588 -5.36 17.13 13.98
N THR A 589 -4.52 18.05 14.48
CA THR A 589 -3.09 17.81 14.72
C THR A 589 -2.88 17.08 16.04
N GLU A 590 -2.09 16.00 16.03
CA GLU A 590 -1.71 15.22 17.22
C GLU A 590 -0.42 15.74 17.85
N SER A 591 -0.20 15.47 19.14
CA SER A 591 0.96 15.99 19.90
C SER A 591 2.33 15.46 19.46
N ASN A 592 2.36 14.44 18.59
CA ASN A 592 3.56 13.86 17.99
C ASN A 592 3.88 14.44 16.59
N GLY A 593 3.12 15.44 16.10
CA GLY A 593 3.28 16.03 14.77
C GLY A 593 2.59 15.25 13.63
N THR A 594 1.97 14.11 13.92
CA THR A 594 1.02 13.48 13.00
C THR A 594 -0.32 14.24 13.00
N TRP A 595 -1.18 13.92 12.06
CA TRP A 595 -2.56 14.40 12.02
C TRP A 595 -3.52 13.23 12.16
N SER A 596 -4.76 13.49 12.51
CA SER A 596 -5.83 12.50 12.42
C SER A 596 -7.06 13.04 11.72
N VAL A 597 -7.84 12.12 11.13
CA VAL A 597 -9.08 12.40 10.39
C VAL A 597 -10.06 11.24 10.58
N THR A 598 -11.35 11.55 10.63
CA THR A 598 -12.45 10.56 10.70
C THR A 598 -13.00 10.29 9.30
N THR A 599 -13.12 9.01 8.93
CA THR A 599 -13.63 8.58 7.62
C THR A 599 -15.11 8.93 7.42
N PRO A 600 -15.52 9.41 6.23
CA PRO A 600 -16.93 9.49 5.87
C PRO A 600 -17.50 8.10 5.54
N GLN A 601 -18.83 8.00 5.45
CA GLN A 601 -19.51 6.84 4.85
C GLN A 601 -19.16 6.77 3.35
N HIS A 602 -18.87 5.57 2.85
CA HIS A 602 -18.47 5.33 1.46
C HIS A 602 -18.89 3.92 1.03
N ALA A 603 -19.02 3.66 -0.27
CA ALA A 603 -19.22 2.30 -0.76
C ALA A 603 -18.00 1.42 -0.45
N ALA A 604 -18.21 0.13 -0.14
CA ALA A 604 -17.10 -0.80 0.05
C ALA A 604 -16.27 -0.97 -1.24
N GLY A 605 -14.97 -1.13 -1.07
CA GLY A 605 -13.97 -1.05 -2.14
C GLY A 605 -12.84 -0.08 -1.79
N LYS A 606 -11.81 -0.06 -2.63
CA LYS A 606 -10.75 0.96 -2.54
C LYS A 606 -11.28 2.31 -2.96
N THR A 607 -10.80 3.34 -2.28
CA THR A 607 -10.97 4.71 -2.74
C THR A 607 -9.66 5.48 -2.66
N ASP A 608 -9.55 6.51 -3.49
CA ASP A 608 -8.47 7.48 -3.42
C ASP A 608 -8.65 8.35 -2.18
N VAL A 609 -7.58 8.50 -1.40
CA VAL A 609 -7.49 9.48 -0.31
C VAL A 609 -6.69 10.66 -0.82
N THR A 610 -7.40 11.66 -1.34
CA THR A 610 -6.83 12.91 -1.79
C THR A 610 -6.54 13.78 -0.58
N ILE A 611 -5.27 13.99 -0.26
CA ILE A 611 -4.82 14.96 0.74
C ILE A 611 -4.41 16.24 0.00
N ILE A 612 -5.21 17.29 0.12
CA ILE A 612 -4.80 18.64 -0.28
C ILE A 612 -3.93 19.19 0.85
N TRP A 613 -2.69 19.59 0.57
CA TRP A 613 -1.72 19.97 1.60
C TRP A 613 -0.85 21.17 1.23
N GLY A 614 -0.16 21.71 2.23
CA GLY A 614 0.73 22.85 2.06
C GLY A 614 2.02 22.73 2.86
N MET A 615 3.06 23.30 2.27
CA MET A 615 4.38 23.59 2.83
C MET A 615 4.96 24.67 1.91
N ASN A 616 5.25 25.87 2.43
CA ASN A 616 5.73 27.00 1.60
C ASN A 616 4.77 27.34 0.44
N GLY A 617 3.45 27.34 0.73
CA GLY A 617 2.37 27.40 -0.27
C GLY A 617 1.63 26.07 -0.42
N GLN A 618 0.79 25.97 -1.46
CA GLN A 618 0.15 24.69 -1.83
C GLN A 618 1.16 23.75 -2.50
N GLN A 619 0.97 22.46 -2.27
CA GLN A 619 1.76 21.38 -2.87
C GLN A 619 0.85 20.52 -3.75
N PRO A 620 1.39 19.74 -4.70
CA PRO A 620 0.59 18.79 -5.48
C PRO A 620 -0.14 17.81 -4.57
N ASP A 621 -1.42 17.55 -4.85
CA ASP A 621 -2.27 16.69 -4.02
C ASP A 621 -1.63 15.32 -3.79
N ALA A 622 -1.57 14.89 -2.54
CA ALA A 622 -1.00 13.60 -2.17
C ALA A 622 -2.09 12.54 -2.17
N HIS A 623 -1.99 11.62 -3.13
CA HIS A 623 -2.92 10.51 -3.33
C HIS A 623 -2.45 9.27 -2.57
N LEU A 624 -3.22 8.87 -1.56
CA LEU A 624 -3.07 7.60 -0.85
C LEU A 624 -4.26 6.67 -1.15
N THR A 625 -4.23 5.42 -0.71
CA THR A 625 -5.34 4.47 -0.89
C THR A 625 -5.91 4.07 0.46
N TYR A 626 -7.25 4.01 0.55
CA TYR A 626 -7.97 3.48 1.71
C TYR A 626 -9.04 2.49 1.27
N GLN A 627 -9.09 1.33 1.91
CA GLN A 627 -10.07 0.28 1.63
C GLN A 627 -11.25 0.37 2.58
N TYR A 628 -12.42 0.69 2.05
CA TYR A 628 -13.68 0.55 2.77
C TYR A 628 -14.15 -0.91 2.74
N VAL A 629 -14.47 -1.46 3.89
CA VAL A 629 -14.95 -2.85 4.07
C VAL A 629 -16.37 -2.86 4.62
N ASN A 630 -17.23 -3.72 4.08
CA ASN A 630 -18.58 -3.92 4.59
C ASN A 630 -18.57 -4.40 6.05
N THR A 631 -19.71 -4.27 6.72
CA THR A 631 -20.00 -5.02 7.95
C THR A 631 -21.15 -5.97 7.68
N TYR A 632 -20.95 -7.23 8.02
CA TYR A 632 -21.94 -8.30 7.90
C TYR A 632 -22.41 -8.77 9.26
N HIS A 633 -23.64 -9.26 9.32
CA HIS A 633 -24.21 -9.81 10.55
C HIS A 633 -24.20 -11.33 10.50
N VAL A 634 -23.61 -11.94 11.53
CA VAL A 634 -23.72 -13.38 11.80
C VAL A 634 -24.81 -13.55 12.85
N THR A 635 -25.99 -14.00 12.43
CA THR A 635 -27.11 -14.27 13.33
C THR A 635 -27.13 -15.73 13.74
N PHE A 636 -27.44 -16.00 15.00
CA PHE A 636 -27.51 -17.37 15.54
C PHE A 636 -28.98 -17.74 15.81
N SER A 637 -29.41 -18.92 15.34
CA SER A 637 -30.78 -19.42 15.52
C SER A 637 -30.78 -20.92 15.86
N SER A 638 -31.88 -21.43 16.40
CA SER A 638 -32.07 -22.87 16.67
C SER A 638 -32.80 -23.59 15.51
N ASP A 639 -32.61 -24.91 15.43
CA ASP A 639 -33.30 -25.82 14.51
C ASP A 639 -34.79 -26.07 14.81
N SER A 640 -35.29 -25.66 15.97
CA SER A 640 -36.46 -26.29 16.60
C SER A 640 -37.71 -25.42 16.74
N ASP A 641 -38.85 -25.94 16.26
CA ASP A 641 -40.21 -25.56 16.66
C ASP A 641 -40.60 -26.10 18.07
N SER A 642 -39.63 -26.35 18.95
CA SER A 642 -39.84 -26.99 20.26
C SER A 642 -40.40 -25.99 21.30
N PRO A 643 -41.36 -26.38 22.16
CA PRO A 643 -41.97 -25.48 23.14
C PRO A 643 -41.03 -24.99 24.24
N THR A 644 -39.88 -25.65 24.45
CA THR A 644 -38.78 -25.15 25.29
C THR A 644 -37.64 -24.66 24.39
N ALA A 645 -37.44 -23.33 24.36
CA ALA A 645 -36.37 -22.72 23.60
C ALA A 645 -34.98 -23.12 24.18
N PRO A 646 -33.97 -23.42 23.33
CA PRO A 646 -32.62 -23.73 23.79
C PRO A 646 -32.00 -22.61 24.63
N SER A 647 -31.29 -23.00 25.69
CA SER A 647 -30.63 -22.07 26.61
C SER A 647 -29.22 -21.71 26.13
N GLY A 648 -28.72 -20.54 26.53
CA GLY A 648 -27.37 -20.09 26.19
C GLY A 648 -27.17 -19.68 24.72
N MET A 649 -28.25 -19.49 23.94
CA MET A 649 -28.15 -18.99 22.56
C MET A 649 -27.41 -17.64 22.50
N PRO A 650 -26.34 -17.52 21.69
CA PRO A 650 -25.53 -16.30 21.63
C PRO A 650 -26.23 -15.16 20.87
N GLY A 651 -25.87 -13.93 21.21
CA GLY A 651 -26.29 -12.75 20.45
C GLY A 651 -25.63 -12.67 19.06
N PRO A 652 -26.19 -11.89 18.12
CA PRO A 652 -25.62 -11.72 16.79
C PRO A 652 -24.26 -11.02 16.86
N GLN A 653 -23.34 -11.41 15.97
CA GLN A 653 -22.05 -10.75 15.80
C GLN A 653 -22.11 -9.79 14.60
N SER A 654 -21.44 -8.66 14.72
CA SER A 654 -21.08 -7.80 13.58
C SER A 654 -19.65 -8.11 13.19
N VAL A 655 -19.44 -8.62 11.98
CA VAL A 655 -18.14 -9.04 11.46
C VAL A 655 -17.80 -8.19 10.25
N THR A 656 -16.64 -7.52 10.29
CA THR A 656 -16.13 -6.78 9.13
C THR A 656 -15.81 -7.74 7.99
N GLU A 657 -16.13 -7.36 6.76
CA GLU A 657 -15.80 -8.10 5.54
C GLU A 657 -14.34 -8.56 5.52
N GLY A 658 -14.13 -9.84 5.20
CA GLY A 658 -12.79 -10.45 5.23
C GLY A 658 -12.32 -10.92 6.61
N ARG A 659 -13.04 -10.63 7.71
CA ARG A 659 -12.77 -11.20 9.04
C ARG A 659 -13.61 -12.45 9.28
N GLN A 660 -13.10 -13.32 10.16
CA GLN A 660 -13.76 -14.54 10.60
C GLN A 660 -14.91 -14.26 11.58
N ALA A 661 -15.92 -15.12 11.60
CA ALA A 661 -16.89 -15.15 12.70
C ALA A 661 -16.25 -15.83 13.93
N THR A 662 -16.58 -15.39 15.14
CA THR A 662 -16.08 -16.03 16.36
C THR A 662 -16.98 -17.21 16.73
N ARG A 663 -16.42 -18.43 16.82
CA ARG A 663 -17.18 -19.59 17.37
C ARG A 663 -17.61 -19.24 18.81
N PRO A 664 -18.90 -19.36 19.18
CA PRO A 664 -19.32 -19.24 20.57
C PRO A 664 -18.54 -20.21 21.47
N ILE A 665 -18.08 -19.73 22.63
CA ILE A 665 -17.27 -20.54 23.57
C ILE A 665 -18.17 -21.44 24.43
N ALA A 666 -19.38 -20.97 24.76
CA ALA A 666 -20.43 -21.80 25.34
C ALA A 666 -21.31 -22.36 24.21
N ASP A 667 -21.42 -23.69 24.15
CA ASP A 667 -22.38 -24.36 23.25
C ASP A 667 -23.81 -24.27 23.83
N PRO A 668 -24.82 -23.98 23.00
CA PRO A 668 -26.19 -23.79 23.47
C PRO A 668 -26.82 -25.13 23.89
N THR A 669 -27.51 -25.15 25.03
CA THR A 669 -27.99 -26.37 25.67
C THR A 669 -29.48 -26.62 25.40
N LYS A 670 -29.84 -27.90 25.25
CA LYS A 670 -31.19 -28.39 24.91
C LYS A 670 -31.40 -29.72 25.64
N ASP A 671 -32.33 -29.74 26.60
CA ASP A 671 -32.48 -30.86 27.55
C ASP A 671 -32.74 -32.19 26.86
N GLY A 672 -31.90 -33.19 27.13
CA GLY A 672 -31.95 -34.52 26.50
C GLY A 672 -31.23 -34.63 25.16
N PHE A 673 -30.50 -33.60 24.70
CA PHE A 673 -29.78 -33.59 23.44
C PHE A 673 -28.29 -33.18 23.59
N LEU A 674 -27.46 -33.63 22.66
CA LEU A 674 -26.06 -33.23 22.47
C LEU A 674 -25.96 -32.24 21.32
N PHE A 675 -25.27 -31.11 21.54
CA PHE A 675 -25.03 -30.10 20.50
C PHE A 675 -24.10 -30.64 19.41
N ASP A 676 -24.59 -30.71 18.17
CA ASP A 676 -23.84 -31.23 17.02
C ASP A 676 -23.01 -30.16 16.31
N GLY A 677 -23.35 -28.89 16.47
CA GLY A 677 -22.60 -27.78 15.91
C GLY A 677 -23.44 -26.67 15.29
N TRP A 678 -22.73 -25.73 14.65
CA TRP A 678 -23.29 -24.61 13.90
C TRP A 678 -23.29 -24.92 12.40
N PHE A 679 -24.44 -24.76 11.75
CA PHE A 679 -24.67 -25.07 10.34
C PHE A 679 -25.10 -23.83 9.57
N LEU A 680 -24.56 -23.64 8.37
CA LEU A 680 -24.89 -22.48 7.54
C LEU A 680 -26.30 -22.63 6.96
N LYS A 681 -27.16 -21.62 7.15
CA LYS A 681 -28.47 -21.56 6.52
C LYS A 681 -28.36 -21.14 5.05
N ASP A 682 -28.87 -21.97 4.14
CA ASP A 682 -28.86 -21.72 2.69
C ASP A 682 -30.02 -20.80 2.25
N SER A 683 -30.06 -20.47 0.95
CA SER A 683 -31.09 -19.61 0.35
C SER A 683 -32.49 -20.23 0.28
N LYS A 684 -32.64 -21.53 0.58
CA LYS A 684 -33.93 -22.23 0.73
C LYS A 684 -34.35 -22.35 2.20
N GLY A 685 -33.46 -22.00 3.12
CA GLY A 685 -33.63 -22.15 4.57
C GLY A 685 -33.17 -23.48 5.14
N GLU A 686 -32.58 -24.37 4.33
CA GLU A 686 -31.96 -25.62 4.79
C GLU A 686 -30.63 -25.30 5.52
N SER A 687 -30.16 -26.20 6.40
CA SER A 687 -28.88 -26.03 7.10
C SER A 687 -28.12 -27.35 7.21
N LYS A 688 -27.62 -27.82 6.06
CA LYS A 688 -26.96 -29.15 5.93
C LYS A 688 -25.44 -29.10 6.08
N VAL A 689 -24.82 -28.01 5.63
CA VAL A 689 -23.36 -27.83 5.64
C VAL A 689 -22.92 -27.18 6.95
N ALA A 690 -21.99 -27.80 7.66
CA ALA A 690 -21.42 -27.24 8.88
C ALA A 690 -20.60 -25.99 8.58
N TYR A 691 -20.68 -24.98 9.46
CA TYR A 691 -19.98 -23.72 9.24
C TYR A 691 -18.51 -23.80 9.66
N ASP A 692 -17.64 -23.38 8.76
CA ASP A 692 -16.20 -23.26 8.96
C ASP A 692 -15.87 -21.86 9.50
N PHE A 693 -15.59 -21.78 10.80
CA PHE A 693 -15.27 -20.53 11.49
C PHE A 693 -13.90 -19.94 11.12
N SER A 694 -13.07 -20.64 10.33
CA SER A 694 -11.83 -20.06 9.79
C SER A 694 -12.03 -19.29 8.48
N GLN A 695 -13.24 -19.32 7.90
CA GLN A 695 -13.54 -18.60 6.67
C GLN A 695 -13.83 -17.12 6.93
N PRO A 696 -13.44 -16.21 6.03
CA PRO A 696 -13.90 -14.83 6.08
C PRO A 696 -15.42 -14.77 5.87
N VAL A 697 -16.08 -13.89 6.60
CA VAL A 697 -17.48 -13.53 6.37
C VAL A 697 -17.54 -12.57 5.18
N THR A 698 -18.16 -13.01 4.09
CA THR A 698 -18.33 -12.25 2.83
C THR A 698 -19.78 -11.86 2.54
N SER A 699 -20.70 -12.16 3.47
CA SER A 699 -22.11 -11.78 3.44
C SER A 699 -22.72 -11.94 4.84
N SER A 700 -23.84 -11.29 5.11
CA SER A 700 -24.63 -11.58 6.32
C SER A 700 -25.19 -13.00 6.24
N ILE A 701 -25.01 -13.78 7.31
CA ILE A 701 -25.29 -15.21 7.38
C ILE A 701 -26.09 -15.57 8.63
N THR A 702 -26.85 -16.66 8.56
CA THR A 702 -27.48 -17.28 9.73
C THR A 702 -26.86 -18.63 10.02
N LEU A 703 -26.39 -18.81 11.25
CA LEU A 703 -25.87 -20.06 11.78
C LEU A 703 -26.94 -20.74 12.63
N VAL A 704 -27.33 -21.94 12.21
CA VAL A 704 -28.34 -22.76 12.88
C VAL A 704 -27.63 -23.73 13.82
N ALA A 705 -28.01 -23.72 15.10
CA ALA A 705 -27.62 -24.75 16.05
C ALA A 705 -28.43 -26.03 15.78
N HIS A 706 -27.73 -27.16 15.69
CA HIS A 706 -28.32 -28.50 15.54
C HIS A 706 -28.00 -29.36 16.77
N TRP A 707 -28.89 -30.30 17.10
CA TRP A 707 -28.65 -31.24 18.20
C TRP A 707 -29.18 -32.67 17.91
N SER A 708 -28.42 -33.68 18.32
CA SER A 708 -28.82 -35.10 18.32
C SER A 708 -29.34 -35.53 19.70
N PRO A 709 -30.26 -36.49 19.80
CA PRO A 709 -30.64 -37.07 21.09
C PRO A 709 -29.42 -37.58 21.88
N ALA A 710 -29.39 -37.32 23.18
CA ALA A 710 -28.33 -37.81 24.07
C ALA A 710 -28.52 -39.30 24.44
N ASP A 711 -29.77 -39.77 24.42
CA ASP A 711 -30.09 -41.19 24.46
C ASP A 711 -30.00 -41.79 23.04
N ILE A 712 -29.00 -42.64 22.83
CA ILE A 712 -28.78 -43.39 21.58
C ILE A 712 -29.52 -44.74 21.57
N GLY A 713 -30.27 -45.06 22.62
CA GLY A 713 -30.84 -46.36 22.88
C GLY A 713 -29.82 -47.37 23.42
N SER A 714 -30.31 -48.51 23.88
CA SER A 714 -29.48 -49.67 24.25
C SER A 714 -29.54 -50.74 23.18
N TRP A 715 -28.60 -51.69 23.25
CA TRP A 715 -28.73 -52.95 22.53
C TRP A 715 -30.03 -53.65 22.93
N ALA A 716 -30.76 -54.19 21.96
CA ALA A 716 -32.04 -54.84 22.17
C ALA A 716 -32.19 -56.10 21.30
N ILE A 717 -32.97 -57.08 21.76
CA ILE A 717 -33.39 -58.26 20.99
C ILE A 717 -34.92 -58.32 20.96
N SER A 718 -35.50 -58.44 19.76
CA SER A 718 -36.95 -58.41 19.56
C SER A 718 -37.43 -59.52 18.62
N PRO A 719 -38.41 -60.36 19.02
CA PRO A 719 -38.90 -60.52 20.39
C PRO A 719 -37.78 -61.01 21.32
N ASN A 720 -37.89 -60.75 22.63
CA ASN A 720 -36.92 -61.22 23.64
C ASN A 720 -37.26 -62.62 24.21
N ASN A 721 -38.15 -63.36 23.54
CA ASN A 721 -38.59 -64.69 23.96
C ASN A 721 -39.19 -65.47 22.77
N GLY A 722 -39.17 -66.81 22.85
CA GLY A 722 -39.64 -67.70 21.80
C GLY A 722 -39.58 -69.18 22.18
N ASP A 723 -39.86 -70.09 21.25
CA ASP A 723 -39.89 -71.54 21.51
C ASP A 723 -38.48 -72.11 21.79
N ALA A 724 -38.37 -72.98 22.80
CA ALA A 724 -37.17 -73.77 23.10
C ALA A 724 -36.70 -74.67 21.94
N GLN A 725 -37.59 -75.04 21.01
CA GLN A 725 -37.24 -75.75 19.78
C GLN A 725 -36.41 -74.90 18.78
N GLY A 726 -36.26 -73.60 19.03
CA GLY A 726 -35.59 -72.66 18.12
C GLY A 726 -36.45 -72.36 16.90
N GLY A 727 -35.81 -71.91 15.81
CA GLY A 727 -36.50 -71.63 14.55
C GLY A 727 -37.26 -70.31 14.50
N GLN A 728 -37.25 -69.52 15.57
CA GLN A 728 -37.95 -68.24 15.63
C GLN A 728 -37.08 -67.10 15.10
N GLN A 729 -37.65 -66.26 14.23
CA GLN A 729 -36.98 -65.05 13.75
C GLN A 729 -36.92 -64.00 14.87
N VAL A 730 -35.74 -63.44 15.10
CA VAL A 730 -35.47 -62.35 16.05
C VAL A 730 -34.54 -61.33 15.40
N THR A 731 -34.69 -60.06 15.77
CA THR A 731 -33.81 -58.98 15.34
C THR A 731 -33.07 -58.43 16.55
N ILE A 732 -31.74 -58.35 16.44
CA ILE A 732 -30.87 -57.66 17.38
C ILE A 732 -30.58 -56.27 16.83
N THR A 733 -30.99 -55.24 17.57
CA THR A 733 -30.84 -53.83 17.21
C THR A 733 -29.74 -53.20 18.07
N PRO A 734 -28.69 -52.60 17.47
CA PRO A 734 -27.66 -51.89 18.22
C PRO A 734 -28.10 -50.45 18.61
N PRO A 735 -27.38 -49.80 19.54
CA PRO A 735 -27.48 -48.37 19.79
C PRO A 735 -27.20 -47.54 18.53
N LYS A 736 -27.91 -46.42 18.39
CA LYS A 736 -27.74 -45.47 17.28
C LYS A 736 -26.53 -44.56 17.52
N THR A 737 -25.33 -45.02 17.16
CA THR A 737 -24.08 -44.22 17.26
C THR A 737 -24.04 -42.97 16.38
N SER A 738 -25.01 -42.80 15.47
CA SER A 738 -25.06 -41.70 14.49
C SER A 738 -25.37 -40.35 15.12
N ARG A 739 -24.37 -39.47 15.24
CA ARG A 739 -24.55 -38.05 15.53
C ARG A 739 -24.77 -37.19 14.27
N GLY A 740 -25.38 -36.02 14.46
CA GLY A 740 -25.56 -34.98 13.44
C GLY A 740 -24.27 -34.25 13.04
N ILE A 741 -23.17 -34.47 13.77
CA ILE A 741 -21.84 -33.90 13.49
C ILE A 741 -21.44 -34.11 12.02
N ARG A 742 -20.86 -33.07 11.40
CA ARG A 742 -20.20 -33.12 10.09
C ARG A 742 -18.81 -32.50 10.18
N PHE A 743 -17.94 -32.78 9.20
CA PHE A 743 -16.76 -31.94 9.00
C PHE A 743 -17.19 -30.56 8.48
N ASN A 744 -16.52 -29.50 8.95
CA ASN A 744 -16.54 -28.18 8.31
C ASN A 744 -15.24 -27.91 7.52
N GLN A 745 -14.15 -28.60 7.87
CA GLN A 745 -12.85 -28.56 7.19
C GLN A 745 -12.32 -29.96 6.93
N ILE A 746 -11.52 -30.05 5.87
CA ILE A 746 -10.81 -31.26 5.41
C ILE A 746 -9.48 -30.84 4.78
N SER A 747 -8.41 -31.59 5.09
CA SER A 747 -7.07 -31.38 4.55
C SER A 747 -6.38 -32.73 4.38
N ALA A 748 -5.83 -32.99 3.19
CA ALA A 748 -5.10 -34.21 2.85
C ALA A 748 -3.61 -33.91 2.66
N SER A 749 -2.74 -34.82 3.08
CA SER A 749 -1.28 -34.61 3.15
C SER A 749 -0.56 -34.66 1.81
N ASP A 750 0.59 -33.99 1.75
CA ASP A 750 1.50 -33.97 0.60
C ASP A 750 2.51 -35.13 0.57
N ASN A 751 2.11 -36.30 1.05
CA ASN A 751 2.94 -37.51 1.00
C ASN A 751 2.12 -38.72 0.51
N PHE A 752 2.76 -39.62 -0.23
CA PHE A 752 2.20 -40.91 -0.62
C PHE A 752 1.99 -41.84 0.60
N ALA A 753 2.87 -41.75 1.60
CA ALA A 753 2.68 -42.33 2.94
C ALA A 753 1.70 -41.49 3.79
N GLY A 754 0.59 -41.13 3.16
CA GLY A 754 -0.21 -39.97 3.52
C GLY A 754 -1.23 -40.18 4.63
N PHE A 755 -1.79 -39.05 5.04
CA PHE A 755 -2.86 -38.96 6.01
C PHE A 755 -3.81 -37.80 5.67
N SER A 756 -4.94 -37.74 6.37
CA SER A 756 -5.94 -36.69 6.24
C SER A 756 -6.38 -36.23 7.63
N VAL A 757 -6.76 -34.97 7.75
CA VAL A 757 -7.24 -34.32 8.98
C VAL A 757 -8.45 -33.44 8.68
N GLY A 758 -9.34 -33.28 9.64
CA GLY A 758 -10.48 -32.37 9.52
C GLY A 758 -11.02 -31.89 10.86
N VAL A 759 -11.59 -30.69 10.87
CA VAL A 759 -12.36 -30.15 12.00
C VAL A 759 -13.83 -30.46 11.80
N THR A 760 -14.51 -30.81 12.89
CA THR A 760 -15.94 -31.11 12.92
C THR A 760 -16.78 -29.98 13.52
N SER A 761 -18.08 -30.01 13.25
CA SER A 761 -19.05 -28.99 13.62
C SER A 761 -19.20 -28.76 15.12
N ASP A 762 -18.88 -29.77 15.93
CA ASP A 762 -18.78 -29.69 17.39
C ASP A 762 -17.48 -29.01 17.88
N GLY A 763 -16.51 -28.75 16.99
CA GLY A 763 -15.23 -28.10 17.29
C GLY A 763 -14.09 -29.06 17.68
N ASN A 764 -14.25 -30.36 17.41
CA ASN A 764 -13.17 -31.33 17.57
C ASN A 764 -12.36 -31.51 16.27
N ALA A 765 -11.14 -32.05 16.38
CA ALA A 765 -10.33 -32.46 15.23
C ALA A 765 -10.24 -33.99 15.16
N TYR A 766 -10.24 -34.54 13.93
CA TYR A 766 -10.10 -35.96 13.65
C TYR A 766 -9.04 -36.17 12.56
N ALA A 767 -8.23 -37.23 12.68
CA ALA A 767 -7.18 -37.59 11.74
C ALA A 767 -7.21 -39.10 11.41
N TRP A 768 -6.76 -39.46 10.20
CA TRP A 768 -6.69 -40.85 9.72
C TRP A 768 -5.69 -41.00 8.56
N GLY A 769 -5.26 -42.21 8.25
CA GLY A 769 -4.16 -42.53 7.33
C GLY A 769 -2.92 -43.08 8.05
N GLY A 770 -1.72 -42.79 7.55
CA GLY A 770 -0.45 -43.17 8.18
C GLY A 770 -0.10 -42.34 9.42
N ASN A 771 0.66 -42.91 10.35
CA ASN A 771 1.02 -42.31 11.64
C ASN A 771 2.51 -42.45 12.02
N ASP A 772 3.42 -42.69 11.07
CA ASP A 772 4.83 -43.04 11.35
C ASP A 772 5.60 -42.04 12.25
N TYR A 773 5.18 -40.77 12.28
CA TYR A 773 5.75 -39.70 13.11
C TYR A 773 4.76 -39.13 14.15
N GLY A 774 3.64 -39.83 14.40
CA GLY A 774 2.59 -39.39 15.31
C GLY A 774 1.64 -38.32 14.74
N GLN A 775 1.61 -38.12 13.41
CA GLN A 775 0.81 -37.10 12.73
C GLN A 775 -0.72 -37.23 12.92
N LEU A 776 -1.23 -38.37 13.39
CA LEU A 776 -2.64 -38.53 13.77
C LEU A 776 -2.95 -38.04 15.21
N GLY A 777 -1.96 -37.53 15.93
CA GLY A 777 -2.08 -37.21 17.36
C GLY A 777 -2.11 -38.46 18.24
N GLN A 778 -1.45 -39.54 17.81
CA GLN A 778 -1.40 -40.84 18.49
C GLN A 778 0.03 -41.38 18.52
N ASP A 779 0.35 -42.21 19.51
CA ASP A 779 1.68 -42.82 19.64
C ASP A 779 1.99 -43.74 18.44
N PRO A 780 3.04 -43.45 17.65
CA PRO A 780 3.40 -44.25 16.47
C PRO A 780 3.78 -45.70 16.81
N SER A 781 4.23 -45.96 18.04
CA SER A 781 4.62 -47.30 18.49
C SER A 781 3.42 -48.22 18.77
N THR A 782 2.23 -47.65 19.01
CA THR A 782 0.99 -48.42 19.22
C THR A 782 0.01 -48.33 18.04
N THR A 783 0.09 -47.27 17.23
CA THR A 783 -0.78 -47.06 16.08
C THR A 783 0.05 -46.64 14.87
N ALA A 784 0.21 -47.53 13.89
CA ALA A 784 0.87 -47.23 12.62
C ALA A 784 -0.07 -46.58 11.59
N THR A 785 -1.36 -46.94 11.60
CA THR A 785 -2.38 -46.43 10.66
C THR A 785 -3.77 -46.38 11.30
N GLN A 786 -4.64 -45.48 10.84
CA GLN A 786 -6.08 -45.50 11.11
C GLN A 786 -6.85 -45.43 9.78
N ASN A 787 -7.78 -46.36 9.51
CA ASN A 787 -8.57 -46.41 8.26
C ASN A 787 -9.91 -45.64 8.32
N ALA A 788 -10.20 -45.00 9.45
CA ALA A 788 -11.40 -44.19 9.69
C ALA A 788 -11.05 -42.99 10.59
N PRO A 789 -11.80 -41.87 10.51
CA PRO A 789 -11.52 -40.67 11.30
C PRO A 789 -11.45 -40.93 12.80
N THR A 790 -10.28 -40.73 13.39
CA THR A 790 -10.08 -40.91 14.84
C THR A 790 -9.79 -39.57 15.51
N LYS A 791 -10.41 -39.33 16.68
CA LYS A 791 -10.34 -38.03 17.37
C LYS A 791 -8.91 -37.72 17.84
N VAL A 792 -8.41 -36.54 17.49
CA VAL A 792 -7.14 -35.99 17.98
C VAL A 792 -7.30 -35.56 19.45
N PRO A 793 -6.32 -35.82 20.33
CA PRO A 793 -6.37 -35.32 21.71
C PRO A 793 -6.38 -33.79 21.77
N LEU A 794 -6.87 -33.24 22.88
CA LEU A 794 -6.72 -31.80 23.16
C LEU A 794 -5.27 -31.50 23.59
N PRO A 795 -4.79 -30.25 23.41
CA PRO A 795 -3.47 -29.84 23.92
C PRO A 795 -3.40 -29.98 25.45
N ASP A 796 -2.23 -30.36 25.98
CA ASP A 796 -2.04 -30.49 27.42
C ASP A 796 -2.27 -29.12 28.11
N GLY A 797 -3.22 -29.06 29.06
CA GLY A 797 -3.61 -27.81 29.74
C GLY A 797 -4.71 -26.98 29.05
N ALA A 798 -5.33 -27.48 27.98
CA ALA A 798 -6.44 -26.81 27.30
C ALA A 798 -7.63 -26.48 28.24
N ALA A 799 -8.23 -25.30 28.06
CA ALA A 799 -9.33 -24.83 28.89
C ALA A 799 -10.65 -25.59 28.62
N THR A 800 -11.55 -25.61 29.61
CA THR A 800 -12.92 -26.13 29.45
C THR A 800 -13.64 -25.38 28.32
N GLY A 801 -14.08 -26.11 27.29
CA GLY A 801 -14.69 -25.52 26.09
C GLY A 801 -13.69 -25.16 24.97
N PHE A 802 -12.41 -25.56 25.08
CA PHE A 802 -11.47 -25.48 23.96
C PHE A 802 -12.00 -26.24 22.74
N THR A 803 -11.90 -25.62 21.57
CA THR A 803 -12.22 -26.22 20.27
C THR A 803 -11.13 -25.90 19.26
N TYR A 804 -10.92 -26.79 18.28
CA TYR A 804 -10.12 -26.48 17.10
C TYR A 804 -10.96 -25.65 16.12
N THR A 805 -10.34 -24.64 15.53
CA THR A 805 -10.97 -23.70 14.59
C THR A 805 -10.36 -23.76 13.19
N GLN A 806 -9.12 -24.24 13.04
CA GLN A 806 -8.51 -24.55 11.75
C GLN A 806 -7.57 -25.77 11.84
N VAL A 807 -7.43 -26.53 10.76
CA VAL A 807 -6.36 -27.54 10.55
C VAL A 807 -5.76 -27.47 9.14
N ALA A 808 -4.48 -27.80 9.02
CA ALA A 808 -3.77 -28.04 7.77
C ALA A 808 -2.80 -29.22 7.93
N ALA A 809 -2.92 -30.25 7.08
CA ALA A 809 -1.93 -31.32 6.94
C ALA A 809 -0.83 -30.87 5.97
N GLY A 810 0.42 -31.05 6.38
CA GLY A 810 1.60 -30.94 5.52
C GLY A 810 1.99 -32.30 4.94
N GLY A 811 3.28 -32.52 4.72
CA GLY A 811 3.81 -33.83 4.30
C GLY A 811 3.61 -34.91 5.37
N THR A 812 4.04 -34.62 6.60
CA THR A 812 4.06 -35.56 7.75
C THR A 812 3.83 -34.86 9.10
N HIS A 813 3.29 -33.64 9.07
CA HIS A 813 2.93 -32.85 10.24
C HIS A 813 1.59 -32.15 10.07
N VAL A 814 1.01 -31.68 11.16
CA VAL A 814 -0.22 -30.89 11.18
C VAL A 814 0.07 -29.54 11.83
N LEU A 815 -0.55 -28.48 11.29
CA LEU A 815 -0.81 -27.24 12.01
C LEU A 815 -2.30 -27.13 12.32
N ALA A 816 -2.64 -26.58 13.48
CA ALA A 816 -4.01 -26.29 13.86
C ALA A 816 -4.12 -24.95 14.59
N ILE A 817 -5.29 -24.31 14.56
CA ILE A 817 -5.60 -23.13 15.38
C ILE A 817 -6.64 -23.52 16.43
N GLY A 818 -6.42 -23.11 17.68
CA GLY A 818 -7.38 -23.26 18.77
C GLY A 818 -8.38 -22.11 18.88
N SER A 819 -9.44 -22.29 19.68
CA SER A 819 -10.41 -21.24 20.01
C SER A 819 -9.82 -20.11 20.86
N ASP A 820 -8.61 -20.29 21.38
CA ASP A 820 -7.79 -19.27 22.03
C ASP A 820 -6.88 -18.50 21.03
N GLN A 821 -6.98 -18.80 19.72
CA GLN A 821 -6.17 -18.27 18.62
C GLN A 821 -4.70 -18.71 18.62
N THR A 822 -4.30 -19.65 19.49
CA THR A 822 -2.95 -20.23 19.50
C THR A 822 -2.80 -21.23 18.35
N VAL A 823 -1.64 -21.22 17.69
CA VAL A 823 -1.26 -22.26 16.73
C VAL A 823 -0.67 -23.45 17.49
N TYR A 824 -1.18 -24.64 17.19
CA TYR A 824 -0.68 -25.92 17.66
C TYR A 824 -0.09 -26.72 16.49
N SER A 825 0.85 -27.60 16.79
CA SER A 825 1.52 -28.44 15.79
C SER A 825 1.90 -29.81 16.35
N TRP A 826 1.96 -30.83 15.50
CA TRP A 826 2.41 -32.20 15.83
C TRP A 826 2.80 -32.99 14.57
N GLY A 827 3.46 -34.13 14.73
CA GLY A 827 4.05 -34.95 13.66
C GLY A 827 5.58 -34.79 13.57
N GLN A 828 6.13 -34.94 12.36
CA GLN A 828 7.57 -34.83 12.09
C GLN A 828 8.08 -33.38 12.24
N ASN A 829 9.33 -33.20 12.71
CA ASN A 829 9.95 -31.91 12.99
C ASN A 829 11.42 -31.80 12.55
N GLN A 830 11.94 -32.75 11.76
CA GLN A 830 13.37 -32.86 11.43
C GLN A 830 13.94 -31.62 10.71
N TYR A 831 13.09 -30.81 10.08
CA TYR A 831 13.42 -29.55 9.41
C TYR A 831 12.95 -28.30 10.19
N GLY A 832 12.37 -28.46 11.38
CA GLY A 832 11.82 -27.39 12.21
C GLY A 832 10.38 -27.00 11.89
N GLN A 833 9.66 -27.81 11.11
CA GLN A 833 8.30 -27.49 10.62
C GLN A 833 7.22 -27.33 11.71
N LEU A 834 7.47 -27.78 12.94
CA LEU A 834 6.57 -27.55 14.08
C LEU A 834 6.78 -26.17 14.73
N GLY A 835 7.90 -25.49 14.47
CA GLY A 835 8.12 -24.11 14.94
C GLY A 835 8.24 -23.97 16.47
N ASP A 836 8.55 -25.05 17.19
CA ASP A 836 8.72 -25.10 18.64
C ASP A 836 10.10 -24.61 19.11
N GLY A 837 11.02 -24.35 18.18
CA GLY A 837 12.44 -24.08 18.43
C GLY A 837 13.30 -25.34 18.54
N SER A 838 12.79 -26.52 18.18
CA SER A 838 13.51 -27.79 18.23
C SER A 838 13.58 -28.48 16.86
N ARG A 839 13.95 -29.77 16.86
CA ARG A 839 13.81 -30.72 15.76
C ARG A 839 13.33 -32.08 16.27
N GLN A 840 12.46 -32.07 17.28
CA GLN A 840 11.91 -33.28 17.89
C GLN A 840 10.49 -33.50 17.39
N ASP A 841 10.23 -34.71 16.91
CA ASP A 841 8.91 -35.14 16.46
C ASP A 841 7.96 -35.25 17.68
N HIS A 842 6.70 -34.80 17.55
CA HIS A 842 5.74 -34.78 18.65
C HIS A 842 4.45 -35.52 18.28
N SER A 843 4.08 -36.56 19.02
CA SER A 843 2.84 -37.35 18.79
C SER A 843 1.57 -36.74 19.41
N LYS A 844 1.66 -35.51 19.93
CA LYS A 844 0.54 -34.75 20.50
C LYS A 844 0.62 -33.27 20.08
N PRO A 845 -0.52 -32.56 19.95
CA PRO A 845 -0.55 -31.12 19.71
C PRO A 845 0.24 -30.31 20.77
N GLN A 846 1.29 -29.60 20.33
CA GLN A 846 2.08 -28.67 21.13
C GLN A 846 1.94 -27.23 20.60
N PRO A 847 1.96 -26.19 21.44
CA PRO A 847 1.87 -24.80 20.99
C PRO A 847 3.14 -24.39 20.23
N VAL A 848 2.97 -23.77 19.06
CA VAL A 848 4.05 -23.19 18.26
C VAL A 848 4.67 -22.02 19.02
N LYS A 849 6.00 -21.88 18.98
CA LYS A 849 6.73 -20.88 19.77
C LYS A 849 6.96 -19.61 18.98
N GLY A 850 6.31 -18.52 19.38
CA GLY A 850 6.43 -17.21 18.74
C GLY A 850 7.82 -16.57 18.88
N PRO A 851 8.12 -15.51 18.10
CA PRO A 851 9.40 -14.80 18.13
C PRO A 851 9.75 -14.17 19.50
N ASP A 852 8.73 -13.89 20.31
CA ASP A 852 8.80 -13.38 21.68
C ASP A 852 8.88 -14.49 22.75
N GLY A 853 8.86 -15.76 22.31
CA GLY A 853 8.83 -16.95 23.17
C GLY A 853 7.45 -17.29 23.75
N GLN A 854 6.39 -16.56 23.41
CA GLN A 854 5.01 -16.88 23.81
C GLN A 854 4.36 -17.88 22.82
N PRO A 855 3.21 -18.49 23.15
CA PRO A 855 2.44 -19.28 22.19
C PRO A 855 2.04 -18.41 20.98
N PHE A 856 2.47 -18.81 19.78
CA PHE A 856 2.26 -18.03 18.55
C PHE A 856 0.77 -18.00 18.17
N LYS A 857 0.27 -16.83 17.73
CA LYS A 857 -1.16 -16.62 17.44
C LYS A 857 -1.41 -16.17 16.00
N ALA A 858 -2.39 -16.81 15.37
CA ALA A 858 -2.69 -16.65 13.95
C ALA A 858 -4.20 -16.62 13.66
N THR A 859 -4.55 -16.07 12.50
CA THR A 859 -5.88 -16.19 11.88
C THR A 859 -5.91 -17.28 10.80
N GLN A 860 -4.76 -17.60 10.20
CA GLN A 860 -4.62 -18.64 9.19
C GLN A 860 -3.28 -19.38 9.35
N VAL A 861 -3.30 -20.69 9.09
CA VAL A 861 -2.12 -21.55 8.93
C VAL A 861 -2.17 -22.31 7.60
N THR A 862 -1.00 -22.66 7.07
CA THR A 862 -0.80 -23.57 5.94
C THR A 862 0.46 -24.40 6.22
N ALA A 863 0.41 -25.68 5.90
CA ALA A 863 1.50 -26.62 6.10
C ALA A 863 1.89 -27.18 4.73
N GLY A 864 3.18 -27.18 4.43
CA GLY A 864 3.74 -27.84 3.24
C GLY A 864 4.44 -29.14 3.62
N PHE A 865 5.33 -29.60 2.76
CA PHE A 865 5.99 -30.90 2.88
C PHE A 865 6.94 -30.95 4.08
N THR A 866 7.76 -29.93 4.22
CA THR A 866 8.73 -29.73 5.32
C THR A 866 8.80 -28.28 5.81
N ASP A 867 7.89 -27.44 5.32
CA ASP A 867 7.70 -26.03 5.65
C ASP A 867 6.30 -25.76 6.21
N SER A 868 6.15 -24.58 6.81
CA SER A 868 4.95 -24.14 7.53
C SER A 868 4.83 -22.62 7.42
N ALA A 869 3.62 -22.09 7.25
CA ALA A 869 3.40 -20.65 7.23
C ALA A 869 2.06 -20.25 7.88
N ALA A 870 1.97 -18.98 8.30
CA ALA A 870 0.80 -18.44 8.96
C ALA A 870 0.64 -16.93 8.77
N ILE A 871 -0.57 -16.43 9.06
CA ILE A 871 -0.89 -15.01 9.13
C ILE A 871 -1.21 -14.66 10.58
N ASP A 872 -0.49 -13.70 11.18
CA ASP A 872 -0.73 -13.26 12.56
C ASP A 872 -2.01 -12.42 12.69
N LEU A 873 -2.41 -12.12 13.93
CA LEU A 873 -3.62 -11.33 14.22
C LEU A 873 -3.62 -9.92 13.61
N ASN A 874 -2.45 -9.41 13.21
CA ASN A 874 -2.22 -8.11 12.56
C ASN A 874 -2.13 -8.21 11.03
N GLY A 875 -2.29 -9.40 10.45
CA GLY A 875 -2.22 -9.66 9.02
C GLY A 875 -0.80 -9.93 8.49
N ARG A 876 0.22 -10.12 9.33
CA ARG A 876 1.62 -10.32 8.91
C ARG A 876 1.93 -11.78 8.61
N VAL A 877 2.68 -12.03 7.54
CA VAL A 877 3.10 -13.38 7.11
C VAL A 877 4.32 -13.85 7.89
N TYR A 878 4.21 -15.04 8.48
CA TYR A 878 5.31 -15.77 9.12
C TYR A 878 5.55 -17.12 8.44
N VAL A 879 6.81 -17.54 8.35
CA VAL A 879 7.26 -18.79 7.70
C VAL A 879 8.26 -19.54 8.59
N TRP A 880 8.18 -20.87 8.64
CA TRP A 880 9.13 -21.73 9.34
C TRP A 880 9.26 -23.12 8.69
N GLY A 881 10.12 -23.98 9.23
CA GLY A 881 10.55 -25.22 8.57
C GLY A 881 11.53 -24.96 7.42
N SER A 882 11.49 -25.79 6.37
CA SER A 882 12.36 -25.68 5.19
C SER A 882 11.68 -26.18 3.92
N GLU A 883 11.77 -25.38 2.86
CA GLU A 883 11.32 -25.66 1.49
C GLU A 883 12.36 -26.51 0.74
N THR A 884 11.92 -27.31 -0.26
CA THR A 884 12.79 -28.22 -1.04
C THR A 884 12.61 -28.08 -2.55
N ASN A 885 13.69 -28.21 -3.32
CA ASN A 885 13.64 -28.20 -4.79
C ASN A 885 13.26 -29.56 -5.42
N GLY A 886 12.96 -30.57 -4.60
CA GLY A 886 12.63 -31.94 -5.05
C GLY A 886 13.83 -32.75 -5.53
N GLN A 887 15.06 -32.27 -5.34
CA GLN A 887 16.33 -32.94 -5.67
C GLN A 887 17.27 -32.87 -4.46
N ASP A 888 16.80 -33.36 -3.31
CA ASP A 888 17.48 -33.41 -2.00
C ASP A 888 18.06 -32.09 -1.46
N THR A 889 17.75 -30.95 -2.09
CA THR A 889 18.25 -29.63 -1.68
C THR A 889 17.19 -28.88 -0.90
N TYR A 890 17.51 -28.58 0.36
CA TYR A 890 16.67 -27.87 1.30
C TYR A 890 17.16 -26.43 1.54
N SER A 891 16.24 -25.53 1.86
CA SER A 891 16.56 -24.18 2.33
C SER A 891 17.21 -24.18 3.73
N ALA A 892 17.57 -23.00 4.25
CA ALA A 892 18.03 -22.90 5.64
C ALA A 892 16.85 -23.11 6.62
N PRO A 893 16.87 -24.15 7.48
CA PRO A 893 15.72 -24.51 8.30
C PRO A 893 15.46 -23.51 9.42
N LYS A 894 14.24 -22.98 9.45
CA LYS A 894 13.74 -21.97 10.38
C LYS A 894 13.02 -22.68 11.53
N LEU A 895 13.63 -22.76 12.72
CA LEU A 895 13.07 -23.56 13.83
C LEU A 895 11.91 -22.87 14.59
N THR A 896 11.63 -21.61 14.29
CA THR A 896 10.53 -20.79 14.86
C THR A 896 9.96 -19.89 13.76
N PRO A 897 8.70 -19.43 13.86
CA PRO A 897 8.09 -18.49 12.90
C PRO A 897 8.96 -17.25 12.64
N ALA A 898 9.43 -17.10 11.40
CA ALA A 898 10.20 -15.95 10.93
C ALA A 898 9.32 -15.02 10.08
N LEU A 899 9.41 -13.71 10.31
CA LEU A 899 8.63 -12.70 9.58
C LEU A 899 9.10 -12.59 8.12
N ALA A 900 8.18 -12.72 7.16
CA ALA A 900 8.50 -12.51 5.75
C ALA A 900 8.70 -11.01 5.46
N LYS A 901 9.74 -10.64 4.69
CA LYS A 901 10.03 -9.23 4.38
C LYS A 901 8.94 -8.58 3.54
N ASP A 902 8.70 -7.30 3.79
CA ASP A 902 7.85 -6.46 2.95
C ASP A 902 8.60 -6.07 1.65
N PRO A 903 8.07 -6.34 0.45
CA PRO A 903 8.70 -5.97 -0.82
C PRO A 903 8.90 -4.46 -1.02
N SER A 904 8.20 -3.62 -0.24
CA SER A 904 8.41 -2.16 -0.22
C SER A 904 9.60 -1.71 0.63
N GLY A 905 10.28 -2.63 1.33
CA GLY A 905 11.38 -2.32 2.24
C GLY A 905 10.95 -1.94 3.66
N SER A 906 9.70 -2.21 4.06
CA SER A 906 9.20 -1.89 5.40
C SER A 906 9.52 -2.97 6.45
N ASP A 907 10.06 -2.54 7.60
CA ASP A 907 10.40 -3.40 8.74
C ASP A 907 9.17 -4.11 9.38
N ASN A 908 7.94 -3.76 8.98
CA ASN A 908 6.72 -4.37 9.52
C ASN A 908 6.45 -5.78 8.96
N GLY A 909 7.14 -6.16 7.88
CA GLY A 909 6.96 -7.43 7.17
C GLY A 909 5.72 -7.46 6.25
N LEU A 910 5.72 -8.42 5.33
CA LEU A 910 4.65 -8.59 4.35
C LEU A 910 3.30 -8.82 5.04
N LYS A 911 2.28 -8.08 4.60
CA LYS A 911 0.88 -8.29 5.02
C LYS A 911 0.09 -9.06 3.98
N ALA A 912 -0.71 -10.01 4.44
CA ALA A 912 -1.54 -10.87 3.61
C ALA A 912 -2.95 -11.09 4.19
N VAL A 913 -3.88 -11.48 3.33
CA VAL A 913 -5.19 -12.07 3.69
C VAL A 913 -5.28 -13.56 3.35
N GLN A 914 -4.39 -14.06 2.49
CA GLN A 914 -4.19 -15.48 2.27
C GLN A 914 -2.70 -15.81 2.12
N VAL A 915 -2.25 -16.93 2.69
CA VAL A 915 -0.95 -17.56 2.47
C VAL A 915 -1.15 -19.00 2.01
N SER A 916 -0.25 -19.50 1.17
CA SER A 916 -0.22 -20.89 0.72
C SER A 916 1.23 -21.37 0.67
N ALA A 917 1.49 -22.53 1.27
CA ALA A 917 2.76 -23.26 1.20
C ALA A 917 2.49 -24.66 0.61
N ARG A 918 3.53 -25.36 0.12
CA ARG A 918 3.40 -26.78 -0.21
C ARG A 918 4.70 -27.57 -0.27
N TYR A 919 5.70 -27.11 -1.02
CA TYR A 919 6.88 -27.96 -1.31
C TYR A 919 8.11 -27.14 -1.68
N SER A 920 8.07 -26.45 -2.83
CA SER A 920 9.23 -25.72 -3.37
C SER A 920 9.16 -24.21 -3.22
N PHE A 921 7.96 -23.65 -3.03
CA PHE A 921 7.71 -22.21 -3.01
C PHE A 921 6.48 -21.88 -2.16
N LEU A 922 6.38 -20.61 -1.79
CA LEU A 922 5.25 -20.05 -1.06
C LEU A 922 4.60 -18.93 -1.86
N MET A 923 3.31 -18.71 -1.57
CA MET A 923 2.48 -17.67 -2.14
C MET A 923 1.82 -16.85 -1.03
N ALA A 924 1.70 -15.54 -1.23
CA ALA A 924 0.85 -14.67 -0.42
C ALA A 924 -0.03 -13.78 -1.32
N LEU A 925 -1.21 -13.45 -0.80
CA LEU A 925 -2.18 -12.54 -1.41
C LEU A 925 -2.49 -11.44 -0.40
N ASP A 926 -2.27 -10.17 -0.76
CA ASP A 926 -2.62 -9.04 0.10
C ASP A 926 -4.10 -8.64 -0.01
N ALA A 927 -4.56 -7.80 0.94
CA ALA A 927 -5.91 -7.22 0.92
C ALA A 927 -6.15 -6.33 -0.33
N ASP A 928 -5.08 -6.00 -1.03
CA ASP A 928 -5.03 -5.12 -2.19
C ASP A 928 -5.19 -5.91 -3.50
N GLY A 929 -5.24 -7.24 -3.42
CA GLY A 929 -5.38 -8.22 -4.50
C GLY A 929 -4.07 -8.66 -5.15
N ASN A 930 -2.92 -8.13 -4.73
CA ASN A 930 -1.60 -8.44 -5.29
C ASN A 930 -1.13 -9.83 -4.88
N VAL A 931 -0.58 -10.60 -5.84
CA VAL A 931 0.07 -11.89 -5.57
C VAL A 931 1.58 -11.71 -5.41
N TYR A 932 2.14 -12.33 -4.37
CA TYR A 932 3.57 -12.40 -4.08
C TYR A 932 4.03 -13.85 -4.01
N THR A 933 5.27 -14.13 -4.46
CA THR A 933 5.88 -15.46 -4.47
C THR A 933 7.34 -15.41 -4.01
N TRP A 934 7.81 -16.48 -3.37
CA TRP A 934 9.22 -16.71 -3.01
C TRP A 934 9.50 -18.21 -2.82
N GLY A 935 10.77 -18.59 -2.74
CA GLY A 935 11.25 -19.96 -2.73
C GLY A 935 12.04 -20.34 -3.99
N TYR A 936 11.98 -21.60 -4.39
CA TYR A 936 12.64 -22.10 -5.60
C TYR A 936 11.85 -21.74 -6.88
N ASN A 937 12.56 -21.69 -8.01
CA ASN A 937 11.99 -21.32 -9.31
C ASN A 937 12.49 -22.24 -10.44
N ASN A 938 12.47 -23.56 -10.23
CA ASN A 938 12.99 -24.56 -11.17
C ASN A 938 12.16 -24.70 -12.45
N HIS A 939 10.86 -24.39 -12.38
CA HIS A 939 9.87 -24.55 -13.45
C HIS A 939 9.07 -23.27 -13.74
N GLY A 940 9.47 -22.13 -13.14
CA GLY A 940 8.75 -20.86 -13.30
C GLY A 940 7.60 -20.66 -12.32
N GLN A 941 7.51 -21.45 -11.25
CA GLN A 941 6.45 -21.37 -10.22
C GLN A 941 6.34 -20.01 -9.51
N LEU A 942 7.39 -19.18 -9.55
CA LEU A 942 7.30 -17.81 -9.04
C LEU A 942 6.52 -16.85 -9.97
N GLY A 943 6.21 -17.22 -11.21
CA GLY A 943 5.37 -16.43 -12.13
C GLY A 943 6.02 -15.17 -12.69
N ASN A 944 7.33 -14.98 -12.48
CA ASN A 944 8.10 -13.77 -12.80
C ASN A 944 8.68 -13.71 -14.23
N GLY A 945 8.18 -14.54 -15.15
CA GLY A 945 8.67 -14.69 -16.51
C GLY A 945 9.95 -15.53 -16.67
N GLN A 946 10.65 -15.83 -15.57
CA GLN A 946 11.90 -16.59 -15.57
C GLN A 946 11.72 -18.03 -15.06
N SER A 947 12.62 -18.91 -15.48
CA SER A 947 12.87 -20.19 -14.82
C SER A 947 14.38 -20.37 -14.62
N THR A 948 14.77 -20.96 -13.50
CA THR A 948 16.17 -21.29 -13.17
C THR A 948 16.57 -22.70 -13.62
N GLY A 949 15.60 -23.52 -14.06
CA GLY A 949 15.82 -24.88 -14.56
C GLY A 949 15.83 -25.97 -13.48
N LYS A 950 15.54 -27.20 -13.90
CA LYS A 950 15.23 -28.36 -13.04
C LYS A 950 16.25 -28.63 -11.92
N TYR A 951 17.54 -28.40 -12.15
CA TYR A 951 18.63 -28.72 -11.20
C TYR A 951 19.18 -27.50 -10.46
N SER A 952 18.51 -26.35 -10.54
CA SER A 952 18.89 -25.15 -9.79
C SER A 952 18.70 -25.31 -8.28
N THR A 953 19.68 -24.82 -7.53
CA THR A 953 19.64 -24.66 -6.07
C THR A 953 19.40 -23.18 -5.67
N ALA A 954 19.05 -22.31 -6.62
CA ALA A 954 18.81 -20.89 -6.37
C ALA A 954 17.44 -20.69 -5.70
N TYR A 955 17.46 -20.19 -4.46
CA TYR A 955 16.31 -19.94 -3.62
C TYR A 955 16.11 -18.42 -3.44
N ALA A 956 14.96 -17.90 -3.86
CA ALA A 956 14.56 -16.52 -3.59
C ALA A 956 14.01 -16.45 -2.15
N ALA A 957 14.76 -15.85 -1.23
CA ALA A 957 14.40 -15.83 0.19
C ALA A 957 13.37 -14.75 0.56
N ASP A 958 13.20 -13.73 -0.28
CA ASP A 958 12.35 -12.57 -0.02
C ASP A 958 11.14 -12.55 -0.97
N PRO A 959 9.93 -12.20 -0.50
CA PRO A 959 8.74 -12.09 -1.34
C PRO A 959 8.93 -11.11 -2.51
N ALA A 960 8.50 -11.51 -3.70
CA ALA A 960 8.48 -10.66 -4.90
C ALA A 960 7.06 -10.61 -5.50
N PRO A 961 6.61 -9.45 -6.04
CA PRO A 961 5.32 -9.36 -6.72
C PRO A 961 5.33 -10.12 -8.06
N VAL A 962 4.26 -10.88 -8.32
CA VAL A 962 4.07 -11.57 -9.61
C VAL A 962 3.68 -10.54 -10.67
N PRO A 963 4.38 -10.39 -11.81
CA PRO A 963 4.02 -9.45 -12.85
C PRO A 963 2.69 -9.80 -13.54
N ASP A 964 1.89 -8.79 -13.89
CA ASP A 964 0.66 -8.97 -14.65
C ASP A 964 0.98 -9.39 -16.10
N PRO A 965 0.37 -10.47 -16.63
CA PRO A 965 0.70 -11.02 -17.95
C PRO A 965 0.27 -10.14 -19.13
N LYS A 966 -0.54 -9.10 -18.90
CA LYS A 966 -0.93 -8.10 -19.91
C LYS A 966 -0.11 -6.81 -19.78
N ASN A 967 0.46 -6.52 -18.60
CA ASN A 967 1.41 -5.43 -18.41
C ASN A 967 2.37 -5.68 -17.22
N ALA A 968 3.60 -6.10 -17.54
CA ALA A 968 4.61 -6.45 -16.55
C ALA A 968 5.11 -5.29 -15.64
N SER A 969 4.69 -4.03 -15.86
CA SER A 969 4.92 -2.94 -14.89
C SER A 969 3.86 -2.86 -13.78
N LYS A 970 2.89 -3.79 -13.76
CA LYS A 970 1.88 -3.95 -12.71
C LYS A 970 1.99 -5.33 -12.08
N THR A 971 1.56 -5.45 -10.83
CA THR A 971 1.38 -6.74 -10.16
C THR A 971 0.11 -7.44 -10.63
N PHE A 972 0.19 -8.73 -10.91
CA PHE A 972 -0.95 -9.61 -11.18
C PHE A 972 -1.91 -9.62 -10.00
N LYS A 973 -3.23 -9.53 -10.28
CA LYS A 973 -4.25 -9.43 -9.24
C LYS A 973 -5.20 -10.63 -9.20
N ALA A 974 -5.24 -11.26 -8.04
CA ALA A 974 -6.10 -12.39 -7.70
C ALA A 974 -7.05 -12.05 -6.54
N ARG A 975 -8.01 -12.95 -6.29
CA ARG A 975 -8.88 -12.98 -5.10
C ARG A 975 -8.74 -14.28 -4.28
N MET A 976 -7.99 -15.25 -4.79
CA MET A 976 -7.65 -16.52 -4.15
C MET A 976 -6.37 -17.08 -4.80
N ILE A 977 -5.54 -17.77 -4.03
CA ILE A 977 -4.30 -18.45 -4.46
C ILE A 977 -4.24 -19.89 -3.94
N SER A 978 -3.47 -20.76 -4.57
CA SER A 978 -3.09 -22.09 -4.04
C SER A 978 -1.80 -22.59 -4.70
N SER A 979 -0.89 -23.14 -3.90
CA SER A 979 0.39 -23.73 -4.33
C SER A 979 0.28 -25.24 -4.52
N GLY A 980 0.72 -25.73 -5.67
CA GLY A 980 1.08 -27.13 -5.91
C GLY A 980 2.53 -27.40 -5.50
N GLU A 981 3.10 -28.56 -5.86
CA GLU A 981 4.52 -28.82 -5.54
C GLU A 981 5.44 -27.85 -6.29
N VAL A 982 5.15 -27.68 -7.59
CA VAL A 982 5.97 -26.95 -8.59
C VAL A 982 5.11 -26.17 -9.60
N HIS A 983 3.81 -26.03 -9.33
CA HIS A 983 2.87 -25.15 -10.03
C HIS A 983 2.06 -24.30 -9.05
N ALA A 984 1.43 -23.25 -9.56
CA ALA A 984 0.63 -22.29 -8.83
C ALA A 984 -0.75 -22.15 -9.50
N LEU A 985 -1.78 -21.94 -8.69
CA LEU A 985 -3.14 -21.59 -9.11
C LEU A 985 -3.58 -20.26 -8.48
N ALA A 986 -4.40 -19.52 -9.20
CA ALA A 986 -5.08 -18.32 -8.69
C ALA A 986 -6.46 -18.13 -9.32
N ILE A 987 -7.35 -17.40 -8.65
CA ILE A 987 -8.57 -16.86 -9.26
C ILE A 987 -8.37 -15.36 -9.43
N GLY A 988 -8.48 -14.86 -10.67
CA GLY A 988 -8.41 -13.44 -10.99
C GLY A 988 -9.56 -12.63 -10.37
N GLN A 989 -9.40 -11.31 -10.36
CA GLN A 989 -10.44 -10.37 -9.90
C GLN A 989 -11.75 -10.47 -10.73
N ASP A 990 -11.67 -11.01 -11.95
CA ASP A 990 -12.78 -11.30 -12.85
C ASP A 990 -13.51 -12.64 -12.58
N GLY A 991 -12.95 -13.49 -11.71
CA GLY A 991 -13.45 -14.86 -11.47
C GLY A 991 -12.81 -15.94 -12.35
N THR A 992 -11.95 -15.57 -13.29
CA THR A 992 -11.21 -16.50 -14.15
C THR A 992 -10.14 -17.24 -13.35
N ALA A 993 -9.98 -18.55 -13.56
CA ALA A 993 -8.86 -19.32 -13.04
C ALA A 993 -7.58 -19.12 -13.89
N TRP A 994 -6.45 -18.98 -13.20
CA TRP A 994 -5.11 -18.82 -13.77
C TRP A 994 -4.16 -19.83 -13.16
N ALA A 995 -3.16 -20.26 -13.93
CA ALA A 995 -2.13 -21.20 -13.50
C ALA A 995 -0.75 -20.85 -14.08
N TRP A 996 0.32 -21.21 -13.38
CA TRP A 996 1.71 -21.12 -13.87
C TRP A 996 2.65 -22.10 -13.13
N GLY A 997 3.90 -22.23 -13.58
CA GLY A 997 4.87 -23.23 -13.14
C GLY A 997 4.94 -24.45 -14.06
N MET A 998 5.23 -25.62 -13.48
CA MET A 998 5.35 -26.89 -14.20
C MET A 998 4.03 -27.31 -14.88
N ASN A 999 4.14 -28.03 -16.00
CA ASN A 999 2.99 -28.51 -16.77
C ASN A 999 3.19 -29.90 -17.39
N ALA A 1000 4.14 -30.71 -16.89
CA ALA A 1000 4.48 -32.00 -17.50
C ALA A 1000 3.31 -33.01 -17.54
N ASP A 1001 2.34 -32.83 -16.64
CA ASP A 1001 1.16 -33.68 -16.48
C ASP A 1001 -0.15 -32.90 -16.78
N GLY A 1002 -0.07 -31.71 -17.39
CA GLY A 1002 -1.23 -30.87 -17.72
C GLY A 1002 -1.76 -29.98 -16.58
N GLN A 1003 -0.99 -29.83 -15.50
CA GLN A 1003 -1.30 -29.05 -14.28
C GLN A 1003 -1.88 -27.64 -14.52
N ILE A 1004 -1.49 -26.99 -15.62
CA ILE A 1004 -1.90 -25.63 -15.99
C ILE A 1004 -3.31 -25.58 -16.59
N GLY A 1005 -3.79 -26.68 -17.18
CA GLY A 1005 -5.14 -26.75 -17.75
C GLY A 1005 -5.37 -25.87 -19.00
N ASP A 1006 -4.30 -25.48 -19.71
CA ASP A 1006 -4.36 -24.65 -20.93
C ASP A 1006 -4.52 -25.47 -22.23
N GLY A 1007 -4.57 -26.81 -22.12
CA GLY A 1007 -4.56 -27.73 -23.24
C GLY A 1007 -3.18 -28.09 -23.78
N THR A 1008 -2.10 -27.77 -23.06
CA THR A 1008 -0.71 -28.10 -23.43
C THR A 1008 0.03 -28.82 -22.29
N LEU A 1009 1.25 -29.29 -22.59
CA LEU A 1009 2.22 -29.87 -21.64
C LEU A 1009 3.46 -28.97 -21.47
N THR A 1010 3.32 -27.67 -21.69
CA THR A 1010 4.45 -26.72 -21.65
C THR A 1010 4.38 -25.86 -20.40
N ASP A 1011 5.46 -25.86 -19.62
CA ASP A 1011 5.64 -25.01 -18.44
C ASP A 1011 5.35 -23.53 -18.76
N ARG A 1012 4.84 -22.80 -17.76
CA ARG A 1012 4.46 -21.39 -17.88
C ARG A 1012 5.18 -20.57 -16.82
N SER A 1013 6.13 -19.74 -17.22
CA SER A 1013 6.81 -18.83 -16.28
C SER A 1013 6.00 -17.56 -15.94
N THR A 1014 4.80 -17.39 -16.52
CA THR A 1014 3.87 -16.27 -16.25
C THR A 1014 2.44 -16.77 -16.05
N PRO A 1015 1.59 -16.05 -15.29
CA PRO A 1015 0.18 -16.40 -15.11
C PRO A 1015 -0.55 -16.59 -16.45
N THR A 1016 -1.05 -17.80 -16.69
CA THR A 1016 -1.75 -18.22 -17.91
C THR A 1016 -3.19 -18.60 -17.57
N GLN A 1017 -4.17 -18.27 -18.42
CA GLN A 1017 -5.57 -18.60 -18.13
C GLN A 1017 -5.84 -20.11 -18.27
N VAL A 1018 -6.51 -20.70 -17.29
CA VAL A 1018 -7.03 -22.07 -17.37
C VAL A 1018 -8.15 -22.08 -18.42
N LYS A 1019 -8.13 -23.04 -19.34
CA LYS A 1019 -9.03 -23.06 -20.49
C LYS A 1019 -10.44 -23.48 -20.09
N ASN A 1020 -11.46 -22.73 -20.49
CA ASN A 1020 -12.85 -23.13 -20.26
C ASN A 1020 -13.22 -24.33 -21.17
N PRO A 1021 -13.69 -25.47 -20.62
CA PRO A 1021 -14.06 -26.64 -21.43
C PRO A 1021 -15.26 -26.43 -22.36
N ALA A 1022 -16.14 -25.48 -22.04
CA ALA A 1022 -17.35 -25.19 -22.82
C ALA A 1022 -17.10 -24.19 -23.97
N ASP A 1023 -16.14 -23.28 -23.82
CA ASP A 1023 -15.74 -22.30 -24.83
C ASP A 1023 -14.26 -21.96 -24.70
N ALA A 1024 -13.44 -22.46 -25.63
CA ALA A 1024 -12.00 -22.24 -25.65
C ALA A 1024 -11.55 -20.77 -25.83
N SER A 1025 -12.48 -19.84 -26.14
CA SER A 1025 -12.20 -18.40 -26.19
C SER A 1025 -12.26 -17.72 -24.81
N GLN A 1026 -12.78 -18.41 -23.79
CA GLN A 1026 -12.99 -17.90 -22.44
C GLN A 1026 -12.07 -18.60 -21.41
N GLY A 1027 -11.73 -17.87 -20.35
CA GLY A 1027 -11.10 -18.46 -19.17
C GLY A 1027 -12.09 -19.21 -18.30
N PHE A 1028 -11.68 -20.33 -17.72
CA PHE A 1028 -12.50 -21.15 -16.82
C PHE A 1028 -12.92 -20.36 -15.57
N GLN A 1029 -14.19 -20.41 -15.19
CA GLN A 1029 -14.76 -19.58 -14.12
C GLN A 1029 -14.87 -20.34 -12.80
N ALA A 1030 -14.10 -19.90 -11.79
CA ALA A 1030 -13.97 -20.59 -10.51
C ALA A 1030 -14.46 -19.77 -9.30
N ALA A 1031 -15.07 -20.47 -8.35
CA ALA A 1031 -15.40 -19.98 -7.02
C ALA A 1031 -14.35 -20.40 -5.97
N GLN A 1032 -13.79 -21.61 -6.10
CA GLN A 1032 -12.64 -22.09 -5.32
C GLN A 1032 -11.64 -22.78 -6.26
N ILE A 1033 -10.34 -22.64 -5.98
CA ILE A 1033 -9.27 -23.46 -6.56
C ILE A 1033 -8.44 -24.08 -5.44
N ILE A 1034 -7.93 -25.28 -5.66
CA ILE A 1034 -6.98 -25.99 -4.79
C ILE A 1034 -6.04 -26.78 -5.70
N ALA A 1035 -4.74 -26.53 -5.62
CA ALA A 1035 -3.77 -27.42 -6.25
C ALA A 1035 -3.70 -28.74 -5.45
N GLY A 1036 -3.43 -29.85 -6.13
CA GLY A 1036 -2.80 -31.02 -5.53
C GLY A 1036 -1.27 -30.94 -5.69
N ALA A 1037 -0.56 -32.04 -5.47
CA ALA A 1037 0.88 -32.10 -5.74
C ALA A 1037 1.20 -31.84 -7.23
N THR A 1038 0.71 -32.73 -8.08
CA THR A 1038 0.93 -32.84 -9.53
C THR A 1038 -0.34 -32.58 -10.35
N TYR A 1039 -1.38 -32.06 -9.71
CA TYR A 1039 -2.70 -31.86 -10.31
C TYR A 1039 -3.43 -30.65 -9.71
N SER A 1040 -4.65 -30.40 -10.16
CA SER A 1040 -5.42 -29.20 -9.85
C SER A 1040 -6.91 -29.52 -9.72
N LEU A 1041 -7.56 -28.97 -8.69
CA LEU A 1041 -9.01 -29.05 -8.46
C LEU A 1041 -9.63 -27.65 -8.41
N ALA A 1042 -10.93 -27.57 -8.75
CA ALA A 1042 -11.72 -26.34 -8.61
C ALA A 1042 -13.18 -26.62 -8.24
N ILE A 1043 -13.85 -25.59 -7.73
CA ILE A 1043 -15.31 -25.49 -7.68
C ILE A 1043 -15.72 -24.36 -8.61
N ASP A 1044 -16.66 -24.60 -9.52
CA ASP A 1044 -17.21 -23.58 -10.42
C ASP A 1044 -18.25 -22.66 -9.73
N GLN A 1045 -18.74 -21.65 -10.46
CA GLN A 1045 -19.79 -20.74 -9.96
C GLN A 1045 -21.15 -21.42 -9.69
N SER A 1046 -21.35 -22.66 -10.15
CA SER A 1046 -22.55 -23.49 -9.92
C SER A 1046 -22.38 -24.51 -8.78
N SER A 1047 -21.26 -24.45 -8.04
CA SER A 1047 -20.87 -25.41 -6.99
C SER A 1047 -20.52 -26.82 -7.49
N THR A 1048 -20.20 -27.01 -8.78
CA THR A 1048 -19.70 -28.28 -9.33
C THR A 1048 -18.20 -28.41 -9.08
N ALA A 1049 -17.73 -29.61 -8.69
CA ALA A 1049 -16.32 -29.95 -8.62
C ALA A 1049 -15.73 -30.27 -10.01
N TRP A 1050 -14.50 -29.79 -10.25
CA TRP A 1050 -13.71 -30.04 -11.46
C TRP A 1050 -12.26 -30.43 -11.10
N GLY A 1051 -11.58 -31.15 -11.98
CA GLY A 1051 -10.16 -31.49 -11.86
C GLY A 1051 -9.43 -31.61 -13.19
N TRP A 1052 -8.11 -31.36 -13.18
CA TRP A 1052 -7.17 -31.52 -14.29
C TRP A 1052 -5.73 -31.75 -13.77
N GLY A 1053 -4.79 -32.11 -14.64
CA GLY A 1053 -3.45 -32.56 -14.26
C GLY A 1053 -3.31 -34.08 -14.21
N GLU A 1054 -2.42 -34.61 -13.36
CA GLU A 1054 -2.20 -36.06 -13.21
C GLU A 1054 -3.47 -36.80 -12.69
N ASN A 1055 -3.72 -38.01 -13.22
CA ASN A 1055 -4.81 -38.90 -12.86
C ASN A 1055 -4.38 -40.38 -12.70
N THR A 1056 -3.08 -40.67 -12.57
CA THR A 1056 -2.55 -42.04 -12.39
C THR A 1056 -3.23 -42.81 -11.24
N PHE A 1057 -3.54 -42.12 -10.15
CA PHE A 1057 -4.23 -42.62 -8.96
C PHE A 1057 -5.75 -42.35 -8.94
N ASP A 1058 -6.34 -41.93 -10.07
CA ASP A 1058 -7.73 -41.46 -10.21
C ASP A 1058 -8.08 -40.27 -9.30
N GLN A 1059 -7.07 -39.49 -8.90
CA GLN A 1059 -7.22 -38.32 -8.02
C GLN A 1059 -8.16 -37.24 -8.60
N LEU A 1060 -8.47 -37.24 -9.90
CA LEU A 1060 -9.44 -36.33 -10.51
C LEU A 1060 -10.90 -36.82 -10.44
N GLY A 1061 -11.15 -38.10 -10.14
CA GLY A 1061 -12.50 -38.67 -10.02
C GLY A 1061 -13.38 -38.55 -11.28
N SER A 1062 -12.77 -38.35 -12.45
CA SER A 1062 -13.44 -37.97 -13.70
C SER A 1062 -14.00 -39.14 -14.51
N ASN A 1063 -13.68 -40.39 -14.11
CA ASN A 1063 -14.01 -41.63 -14.81
C ASN A 1063 -13.57 -41.69 -16.30
N GLN A 1064 -12.64 -40.82 -16.74
CA GLN A 1064 -12.17 -40.75 -18.13
C GLN A 1064 -11.20 -41.88 -18.52
N GLY A 1065 -10.55 -42.53 -17.55
CA GLY A 1065 -9.59 -43.62 -17.80
C GLY A 1065 -8.24 -43.17 -18.41
N THR A 1066 -7.92 -41.87 -18.39
CA THR A 1066 -6.63 -41.32 -18.82
C THR A 1066 -5.65 -41.21 -17.65
N SER A 1067 -4.35 -41.19 -17.97
CA SER A 1067 -3.26 -40.92 -17.00
C SER A 1067 -3.17 -39.45 -16.61
N GLU A 1068 -3.66 -38.53 -17.44
CA GLU A 1068 -3.67 -37.09 -17.24
C GLU A 1068 -4.88 -36.41 -17.91
N LEU A 1069 -5.18 -35.16 -17.56
CA LEU A 1069 -6.17 -34.31 -18.23
C LEU A 1069 -5.64 -32.89 -18.43
N LEU A 1070 -5.54 -32.45 -19.69
CA LEU A 1070 -4.93 -31.17 -20.07
C LEU A 1070 -5.86 -29.95 -19.95
N VAL A 1071 -7.12 -30.17 -19.59
CA VAL A 1071 -8.18 -29.15 -19.39
C VAL A 1071 -9.12 -29.61 -18.27
N PRO A 1072 -9.84 -28.69 -17.58
CA PRO A 1072 -10.79 -29.07 -16.53
C PRO A 1072 -11.84 -30.08 -17.00
N SER A 1073 -12.05 -31.14 -16.22
CA SER A 1073 -13.17 -32.09 -16.36
C SER A 1073 -13.97 -32.18 -15.06
N GLN A 1074 -15.25 -32.53 -15.14
CA GLN A 1074 -16.10 -32.65 -13.96
C GLN A 1074 -15.72 -33.88 -13.12
N VAL A 1075 -15.74 -33.73 -11.79
CA VAL A 1075 -15.66 -34.86 -10.86
C VAL A 1075 -17.00 -35.60 -10.86
N SER A 1076 -16.95 -36.93 -10.93
CA SER A 1076 -18.15 -37.77 -10.92
C SER A 1076 -18.90 -37.68 -9.58
N PRO A 1077 -20.24 -37.67 -9.56
CA PRO A 1077 -20.99 -37.67 -8.31
C PRO A 1077 -20.75 -38.94 -7.47
N PRO A 1078 -20.93 -38.89 -6.13
CA PRO A 1078 -20.99 -40.08 -5.30
C PRO A 1078 -22.11 -41.03 -5.74
N ALA A 1079 -21.89 -42.33 -5.61
CA ALA A 1079 -22.88 -43.35 -5.97
C ALA A 1079 -24.24 -43.11 -5.26
N GLY A 1080 -25.32 -43.11 -6.04
CA GLY A 1080 -26.66 -42.76 -5.58
C GLY A 1080 -27.01 -41.26 -5.68
N GLN A 1081 -26.08 -40.41 -6.11
CA GLN A 1081 -26.34 -39.01 -6.51
C GLN A 1081 -26.34 -38.83 -8.04
N ASP A 1082 -26.32 -39.95 -8.78
CA ASP A 1082 -26.12 -40.03 -10.24
C ASP A 1082 -27.23 -39.34 -11.05
N ASN A 1083 -27.01 -38.07 -11.35
CA ASN A 1083 -27.87 -37.27 -12.23
C ASN A 1083 -27.16 -37.08 -13.58
N ALA A 1084 -27.76 -37.60 -14.65
CA ALA A 1084 -27.17 -37.53 -15.99
C ALA A 1084 -26.85 -36.07 -16.39
N GLY A 1085 -25.57 -35.81 -16.71
CA GLY A 1085 -25.08 -34.47 -17.07
C GLY A 1085 -24.83 -33.50 -15.90
N LYS A 1086 -24.72 -34.00 -14.65
CA LYS A 1086 -24.31 -33.19 -13.49
C LYS A 1086 -23.13 -33.82 -12.76
N GLY A 1087 -22.01 -33.11 -12.72
CA GLY A 1087 -20.87 -33.42 -11.84
C GLY A 1087 -21.21 -33.26 -10.34
N PHE A 1088 -20.24 -33.62 -9.50
CA PHE A 1088 -20.40 -33.62 -8.04
C PHE A 1088 -20.61 -32.20 -7.49
N ALA A 1089 -21.75 -31.98 -6.81
CA ALA A 1089 -22.08 -30.71 -6.16
C ALA A 1089 -21.46 -30.61 -4.75
N VAL A 1090 -20.52 -29.69 -4.58
CA VAL A 1090 -19.64 -29.57 -3.39
C VAL A 1090 -19.68 -28.18 -2.77
N ALA A 1091 -19.38 -28.11 -1.48
CA ALA A 1091 -19.22 -26.87 -0.71
C ALA A 1091 -17.75 -26.55 -0.41
N ARG A 1092 -16.89 -27.59 -0.30
CA ARG A 1092 -15.43 -27.49 -0.10
C ARG A 1092 -14.72 -28.62 -0.84
N ILE A 1093 -13.47 -28.37 -1.24
CA ILE A 1093 -12.54 -29.36 -1.80
C ILE A 1093 -11.19 -29.29 -1.07
N SER A 1094 -10.45 -30.41 -1.10
CA SER A 1094 -9.05 -30.50 -0.70
C SER A 1094 -8.33 -31.54 -1.57
N ALA A 1095 -7.03 -31.39 -1.75
CA ALA A 1095 -6.16 -32.28 -2.52
C ALA A 1095 -4.82 -32.43 -1.82
N GLY A 1096 -4.34 -33.65 -1.68
CA GLY A 1096 -2.99 -33.98 -1.19
C GLY A 1096 -2.07 -34.39 -2.33
N SER A 1097 -1.17 -35.34 -2.05
CA SER A 1097 -0.25 -35.89 -3.05
C SER A 1097 -0.96 -36.70 -4.15
N ALA A 1098 -1.76 -37.70 -3.76
CA ALA A 1098 -2.46 -38.60 -4.70
C ALA A 1098 -3.91 -38.92 -4.26
N CYS A 1099 -4.48 -38.12 -3.37
CA CYS A 1099 -5.82 -38.28 -2.82
C CYS A 1099 -6.57 -36.96 -2.77
N SER A 1100 -7.86 -37.01 -3.11
CA SER A 1100 -8.75 -35.86 -3.18
C SER A 1100 -9.93 -36.04 -2.23
N MET A 1101 -10.42 -34.92 -1.71
CA MET A 1101 -11.53 -34.88 -0.76
C MET A 1101 -12.49 -33.74 -1.06
N ALA A 1102 -13.75 -33.89 -0.67
CA ALA A 1102 -14.75 -32.83 -0.72
C ALA A 1102 -15.75 -32.91 0.44
N ILE A 1103 -16.37 -31.78 0.75
CA ILE A 1103 -17.62 -31.73 1.52
C ILE A 1103 -18.74 -31.47 0.50
N GLY A 1104 -19.70 -32.38 0.41
CA GLY A 1104 -20.85 -32.27 -0.48
C GLY A 1104 -21.84 -31.20 -0.03
N GLN A 1105 -22.71 -30.76 -0.94
CA GLN A 1105 -23.84 -29.87 -0.61
C GLN A 1105 -24.91 -30.55 0.27
N ASP A 1106 -24.81 -31.86 0.51
CA ASP A 1106 -25.57 -32.59 1.53
C ASP A 1106 -24.92 -32.55 2.94
N GLY A 1107 -23.78 -31.88 3.08
CA GLY A 1107 -23.01 -31.73 4.32
C GLY A 1107 -22.11 -32.91 4.67
N LYS A 1108 -22.06 -33.98 3.86
CA LYS A 1108 -21.19 -35.14 4.12
C LYS A 1108 -19.82 -34.98 3.48
N SER A 1109 -18.82 -35.66 4.03
CA SER A 1109 -17.47 -35.69 3.46
C SER A 1109 -17.25 -36.91 2.58
N TYR A 1110 -16.57 -36.70 1.46
CA TYR A 1110 -16.28 -37.71 0.45
C TYR A 1110 -14.79 -37.67 0.07
N SER A 1111 -14.25 -38.81 -0.35
CA SER A 1111 -12.83 -39.00 -0.65
C SER A 1111 -12.62 -39.98 -1.79
N TRP A 1112 -11.55 -39.80 -2.56
CA TRP A 1112 -11.16 -40.65 -3.69
C TRP A 1112 -9.66 -40.50 -4.01
N GLY A 1113 -9.12 -41.38 -4.84
CA GLY A 1113 -7.69 -41.46 -5.16
C GLY A 1113 -6.97 -42.65 -4.50
N TYR A 1114 -5.72 -42.46 -4.13
CA TYR A 1114 -4.86 -43.46 -3.48
C TYR A 1114 -5.21 -43.69 -2.00
N ASN A 1115 -5.17 -44.95 -1.54
CA ASN A 1115 -5.70 -45.35 -0.22
C ASN A 1115 -4.86 -46.42 0.53
N TYR A 1116 -3.61 -46.65 0.15
CA TYR A 1116 -2.79 -47.73 0.73
C TYR A 1116 -2.60 -47.67 2.25
N HIS A 1117 -2.59 -46.46 2.85
CA HIS A 1117 -2.50 -46.24 4.30
C HIS A 1117 -3.88 -46.00 4.96
N GLY A 1118 -4.98 -46.14 4.21
CA GLY A 1118 -6.32 -45.79 4.67
C GLY A 1118 -6.61 -44.28 4.69
N GLN A 1119 -5.80 -43.46 4.00
CA GLN A 1119 -5.90 -41.99 4.03
C GLN A 1119 -7.23 -41.41 3.51
N LEU A 1120 -8.06 -42.22 2.83
CA LEU A 1120 -9.40 -41.80 2.42
C LEU A 1120 -10.43 -41.91 3.57
N GLY A 1121 -10.18 -42.69 4.62
CA GLY A 1121 -11.06 -42.72 5.81
C GLY A 1121 -12.39 -43.45 5.60
N THR A 1122 -12.42 -44.37 4.63
CA THR A 1122 -13.61 -45.14 4.22
C THR A 1122 -13.83 -46.41 5.04
N GLY A 1123 -12.97 -46.72 6.00
CA GLY A 1123 -13.00 -47.97 6.78
C GLY A 1123 -12.35 -49.17 6.07
N SER A 1124 -11.84 -49.00 4.84
CA SER A 1124 -11.09 -50.02 4.08
C SER A 1124 -9.68 -49.54 3.77
N ASN A 1125 -8.72 -50.45 3.87
CA ASN A 1125 -7.38 -50.36 3.28
C ASN A 1125 -7.08 -51.53 2.31
N ASN A 1126 -8.09 -52.34 1.97
CA ASN A 1126 -7.96 -53.41 0.97
C ASN A 1126 -7.92 -52.85 -0.46
N ASP A 1127 -8.65 -51.75 -0.67
CA ASP A 1127 -8.74 -51.04 -1.94
C ASP A 1127 -7.58 -50.04 -2.03
N THR A 1128 -6.62 -50.29 -2.92
CA THR A 1128 -5.44 -49.42 -3.12
C THR A 1128 -5.77 -48.11 -3.83
N LYS A 1129 -6.89 -48.08 -4.55
CA LYS A 1129 -7.38 -46.98 -5.40
C LYS A 1129 -8.90 -46.92 -5.32
N ILE A 1130 -9.48 -45.74 -5.08
CA ILE A 1130 -10.93 -45.51 -5.12
C ILE A 1130 -11.24 -44.44 -6.18
N ILE A 1131 -12.02 -44.80 -7.20
CA ILE A 1131 -12.25 -43.96 -8.40
C ILE A 1131 -13.38 -42.94 -8.17
N THR A 1132 -14.47 -43.36 -7.52
CA THR A 1132 -15.67 -42.53 -7.30
C THR A 1132 -15.65 -41.94 -5.88
N PRO A 1133 -16.02 -40.66 -5.68
CA PRO A 1133 -16.10 -40.05 -4.34
C PRO A 1133 -16.91 -40.88 -3.34
N THR A 1134 -16.22 -41.40 -2.32
CA THR A 1134 -16.75 -42.38 -1.36
C THR A 1134 -16.84 -41.75 0.04
N LEU A 1135 -17.89 -42.10 0.80
CA LEU A 1135 -18.23 -41.48 2.08
C LEU A 1135 -17.15 -41.69 3.16
N VAL A 1136 -16.72 -40.61 3.80
CA VAL A 1136 -15.84 -40.62 4.97
C VAL A 1136 -16.69 -40.78 6.24
N ALA A 1137 -16.52 -41.90 6.96
CA ALA A 1137 -17.43 -42.29 8.03
C ALA A 1137 -16.95 -41.89 9.44
N LEU A 1138 -17.35 -40.69 9.90
CA LEU A 1138 -17.08 -40.20 11.26
C LEU A 1138 -17.54 -41.16 12.39
N TYR A 1139 -18.68 -41.82 12.19
CA TYR A 1139 -19.21 -42.84 13.09
C TYR A 1139 -19.76 -43.99 12.24
N PRO A 1140 -18.99 -45.06 11.98
CA PRO A 1140 -19.55 -46.26 11.37
C PRO A 1140 -20.63 -46.87 12.28
N PRO A 1141 -21.73 -47.42 11.72
CA PRO A 1141 -22.73 -48.11 12.52
C PRO A 1141 -22.13 -49.37 13.16
N PRO A 1142 -22.62 -49.81 14.34
CA PRO A 1142 -22.17 -51.05 14.97
C PRO A 1142 -22.40 -52.25 14.06
N LEU A 1143 -21.31 -52.87 13.59
CA LEU A 1143 -21.36 -54.03 12.73
C LEU A 1143 -21.41 -55.29 13.60
N ILE A 1144 -22.57 -55.92 13.71
CA ILE A 1144 -22.71 -57.22 14.35
C ILE A 1144 -21.97 -58.26 13.50
N THR A 1145 -20.92 -58.86 14.05
CA THR A 1145 -20.05 -59.85 13.37
C THR A 1145 -20.34 -61.29 13.82
N GLY A 1146 -20.98 -61.48 14.97
CA GLY A 1146 -21.37 -62.78 15.49
C GLY A 1146 -22.47 -62.68 16.56
N VAL A 1147 -23.26 -63.74 16.70
CA VAL A 1147 -24.27 -63.86 17.76
C VAL A 1147 -24.29 -65.31 18.26
N ARG A 1148 -24.39 -65.50 19.57
CA ARG A 1148 -24.52 -66.81 20.21
C ARG A 1148 -25.43 -66.77 21.43
N PHE A 1149 -26.21 -67.83 21.64
CA PHE A 1149 -27.09 -68.04 22.78
C PHE A 1149 -26.37 -68.98 23.75
N ASP A 1150 -25.89 -68.41 24.85
CA ASP A 1150 -24.90 -68.96 25.79
C ASP A 1150 -23.61 -69.43 25.06
N GLN A 1151 -23.51 -70.72 24.75
CA GLN A 1151 -22.39 -71.33 24.00
C GLN A 1151 -22.76 -71.68 22.55
N THR A 1152 -24.01 -71.47 22.14
CA THR A 1152 -24.57 -71.97 20.88
C THR A 1152 -24.61 -70.86 19.82
N PRO A 1153 -23.83 -70.93 18.73
CA PRO A 1153 -23.90 -69.93 17.66
C PRO A 1153 -25.31 -69.82 17.07
N ALA A 1154 -25.70 -68.60 16.71
CA ALA A 1154 -26.87 -68.36 15.86
C ALA A 1154 -26.64 -68.92 14.44
N GLY A 1155 -27.72 -69.07 13.68
CA GLY A 1155 -27.65 -69.39 12.25
C GLY A 1155 -27.11 -68.23 11.39
N SER A 1156 -27.37 -68.29 10.08
CA SER A 1156 -27.02 -67.22 9.15
C SER A 1156 -27.59 -65.86 9.57
N LEU A 1157 -26.70 -64.89 9.78
CA LEU A 1157 -27.05 -63.51 10.15
C LEU A 1157 -27.46 -62.71 8.90
N GLN A 1158 -28.67 -62.18 8.87
CA GLN A 1158 -29.12 -61.23 7.86
C GLN A 1158 -28.93 -59.80 8.41
N GLN A 1159 -28.01 -59.04 7.81
CA GLN A 1159 -27.79 -57.65 8.20
C GLN A 1159 -28.77 -56.72 7.48
N ASN A 1160 -29.36 -55.80 8.24
CA ASN A 1160 -30.36 -54.84 7.78
C ASN A 1160 -29.72 -53.46 7.55
N ALA A 1161 -30.36 -52.62 6.74
CA ALA A 1161 -29.85 -51.29 6.37
C ALA A 1161 -29.81 -50.27 7.53
N ASP A 1162 -30.37 -50.60 8.70
CA ASP A 1162 -30.30 -49.80 9.92
C ASP A 1162 -29.19 -50.26 10.90
N GLY A 1163 -28.37 -51.24 10.50
CA GLY A 1163 -27.31 -51.84 11.33
C GLY A 1163 -27.80 -52.98 12.23
N SER A 1164 -29.11 -53.23 12.33
CA SER A 1164 -29.63 -54.40 13.04
C SER A 1164 -29.32 -55.70 12.29
N VAL A 1165 -29.29 -56.82 13.01
CA VAL A 1165 -29.19 -58.17 12.43
C VAL A 1165 -30.42 -58.96 12.76
N THR A 1166 -31.10 -59.45 11.72
CA THR A 1166 -32.15 -60.46 11.83
C THR A 1166 -31.54 -61.85 11.71
N LEU A 1167 -31.91 -62.75 12.61
CA LEU A 1167 -31.40 -64.11 12.69
C LEU A 1167 -32.50 -65.08 13.14
N THR A 1168 -32.23 -66.37 13.00
CA THR A 1168 -33.09 -67.45 13.51
C THR A 1168 -32.48 -68.02 14.80
N THR A 1169 -33.28 -68.15 15.86
CA THR A 1169 -32.81 -68.69 17.14
C THR A 1169 -32.42 -70.18 17.03
N PRO A 1170 -31.33 -70.62 17.68
CA PRO A 1170 -31.01 -72.03 17.80
C PRO A 1170 -32.01 -72.73 18.74
N ALA A 1171 -32.08 -74.06 18.66
CA ALA A 1171 -32.76 -74.86 19.68
C ALA A 1171 -31.99 -74.79 21.00
N HIS A 1172 -32.69 -74.63 22.12
CA HIS A 1172 -32.08 -74.37 23.42
C HIS A 1172 -32.92 -74.89 24.58
N ASN A 1173 -32.30 -75.03 25.77
CA ASN A 1173 -33.05 -75.42 26.97
C ASN A 1173 -34.04 -74.32 27.40
N PRO A 1174 -35.26 -74.68 27.85
CA PRO A 1174 -36.20 -73.72 28.43
C PRO A 1174 -35.61 -72.95 29.61
N GLY A 1175 -35.72 -71.63 29.60
CA GLY A 1175 -35.16 -70.75 30.61
C GLY A 1175 -34.69 -69.40 30.05
N LEU A 1176 -33.95 -68.67 30.87
CA LEU A 1176 -33.22 -67.46 30.46
C LEU A 1176 -31.87 -67.88 29.85
N SER A 1177 -31.49 -67.28 28.74
CA SER A 1177 -30.26 -67.51 27.98
C SER A 1177 -29.52 -66.19 27.75
N ASP A 1178 -28.20 -66.22 27.87
CA ASP A 1178 -27.32 -65.07 27.64
C ASP A 1178 -26.96 -64.97 26.15
N VAL A 1179 -27.52 -63.97 25.46
CA VAL A 1179 -27.28 -63.72 24.04
C VAL A 1179 -26.07 -62.81 23.91
N ILE A 1180 -24.93 -63.43 23.64
CA ILE A 1180 -23.65 -62.74 23.47
C ILE A 1180 -23.50 -62.31 22.01
N VAL A 1181 -23.24 -61.02 21.81
CA VAL A 1181 -23.10 -60.36 20.51
C VAL A 1181 -21.65 -59.95 20.32
N ASP A 1182 -21.01 -60.53 19.31
CA ASP A 1182 -19.72 -60.11 18.78
C ASP A 1182 -19.97 -58.99 17.76
N TRP A 1183 -19.25 -57.88 17.88
CA TRP A 1183 -19.46 -56.70 17.03
C TRP A 1183 -18.19 -55.86 16.87
N SER A 1184 -18.16 -55.03 15.82
CA SER A 1184 -17.07 -54.10 15.53
C SER A 1184 -17.57 -52.68 15.24
N LEU A 1185 -16.66 -51.71 15.36
CA LEU A 1185 -16.78 -50.36 14.81
C LEU A 1185 -15.70 -50.21 13.74
N GLY A 1186 -16.12 -50.18 12.47
CA GLY A 1186 -15.19 -50.43 11.36
C GLY A 1186 -14.49 -51.77 11.52
N THR A 1187 -13.16 -51.79 11.40
CA THR A 1187 -12.33 -52.98 11.59
C THR A 1187 -11.98 -53.28 13.06
N ALA A 1188 -12.38 -52.43 14.02
CA ALA A 1188 -12.05 -52.62 15.44
C ALA A 1188 -13.13 -53.43 16.15
N ASN A 1189 -12.84 -54.71 16.47
CA ASN A 1189 -13.67 -55.53 17.34
C ASN A 1189 -13.85 -54.87 18.72
N GLN A 1190 -15.08 -54.89 19.23
CA GLN A 1190 -15.46 -54.27 20.49
C GLN A 1190 -15.69 -55.31 21.59
N THR A 1191 -15.78 -54.84 22.84
CA THR A 1191 -16.20 -55.69 23.97
C THR A 1191 -17.57 -56.31 23.69
N GLN A 1192 -17.69 -57.63 23.86
CA GLN A 1192 -18.91 -58.39 23.63
C GLN A 1192 -20.09 -57.81 24.41
N THR A 1193 -21.24 -57.67 23.75
CA THR A 1193 -22.47 -57.22 24.41
C THR A 1193 -23.32 -58.42 24.82
N HIS A 1194 -23.95 -58.35 25.98
CA HIS A 1194 -24.80 -59.40 26.53
C HIS A 1194 -26.27 -58.94 26.55
N LEU A 1195 -27.19 -59.79 26.09
CA LEU A 1195 -28.63 -59.54 26.00
C LEU A 1195 -29.43 -60.72 26.54
N SER A 1196 -30.59 -60.48 27.12
CA SER A 1196 -31.43 -61.53 27.71
C SER A 1196 -32.47 -62.07 26.73
N TYR A 1197 -32.50 -63.39 26.49
CA TYR A 1197 -33.57 -64.06 25.76
C TYR A 1197 -34.21 -65.19 26.58
N THR A 1198 -35.53 -65.31 26.56
CA THR A 1198 -36.25 -66.38 27.28
C THR A 1198 -36.80 -67.44 26.33
N PHE A 1199 -36.20 -68.63 26.37
CA PHE A 1199 -36.74 -69.82 25.70
C PHE A 1199 -37.91 -70.39 26.53
N LYS A 1200 -39.10 -70.30 25.96
CA LYS A 1200 -40.35 -70.83 26.52
C LYS A 1200 -40.46 -72.31 26.15
N GLY A 1201 -40.37 -73.17 27.15
CA GLY A 1201 -40.72 -74.59 26.99
C GLY A 1201 -42.23 -74.76 26.82
N ILE A 1202 -42.66 -75.39 25.73
CA ILE A 1202 -44.05 -75.81 25.56
C ILE A 1202 -44.30 -77.02 26.46
N LEU A 1203 -45.26 -76.89 27.39
CA LEU A 1203 -45.91 -78.06 28.01
C LEU A 1203 -46.73 -78.76 26.91
N PRO A 1204 -46.44 -80.04 26.55
CA PRO A 1204 -47.06 -80.70 25.42
C PRO A 1204 -48.53 -81.06 25.72
N LEU A 1205 -49.45 -80.16 25.38
CA LEU A 1205 -50.88 -80.36 25.57
C LEU A 1205 -51.49 -81.30 24.50
N THR A 1206 -51.33 -82.59 24.79
CA THR A 1206 -52.14 -83.73 24.35
C THR A 1206 -52.18 -84.08 22.85
N GLY A 1207 -51.56 -85.21 22.51
CA GLY A 1207 -51.60 -85.82 21.17
C GLY A 1207 -51.05 -87.26 21.12
N ASN A 1208 -51.64 -88.18 21.91
CA ASN A 1208 -51.41 -89.65 21.98
C ASN A 1208 -50.42 -90.23 20.93
N THR A 1209 -49.23 -90.74 21.31
CA THR A 1209 -48.97 -91.96 22.12
C THR A 1209 -47.46 -92.03 22.48
N GLY A 1210 -47.00 -92.86 23.45
CA GLY A 1210 -45.52 -92.98 23.67
C GLY A 1210 -44.97 -93.95 24.73
N VAL A 1211 -45.37 -93.85 26.00
CA VAL A 1211 -44.89 -94.67 27.16
C VAL A 1211 -43.46 -94.33 27.68
N LEU A 1212 -43.15 -94.78 28.92
CA LEU A 1212 -41.92 -94.66 29.73
C LEU A 1212 -41.65 -93.26 30.39
N LEU A 1213 -41.45 -93.12 31.72
CA LEU A 1213 -41.56 -94.07 32.84
C LEU A 1213 -41.81 -93.37 34.22
N LEU A 1214 -42.70 -93.96 35.05
CA LEU A 1214 -42.77 -94.06 36.55
C LEU A 1214 -41.76 -93.28 37.44
N LEU A 1215 -42.04 -92.69 38.63
CA LEU A 1215 -43.20 -92.58 39.58
C LEU A 1215 -43.20 -91.17 40.25
N ALA A 1216 -44.23 -90.58 40.87
CA ALA A 1216 -45.54 -91.01 41.42
C ALA A 1216 -45.66 -91.33 42.94
N SER A 1217 -45.33 -90.36 43.82
CA SER A 1217 -45.87 -90.17 45.18
C SER A 1217 -45.47 -88.78 45.72
N GLY A 1218 -46.16 -88.12 46.68
CA GLY A 1218 -47.45 -88.44 47.30
C GLY A 1218 -47.60 -87.79 48.71
N LEU A 1219 -48.38 -86.71 48.81
CA LEU A 1219 -48.89 -86.04 50.03
C LEU A 1219 -47.90 -85.57 51.15
N LEU A 1220 -47.95 -84.25 51.39
CA LEU A 1220 -48.33 -83.63 52.67
C LEU A 1220 -47.53 -83.98 53.95
N ALA A 1221 -46.51 -83.17 54.28
CA ALA A 1221 -46.06 -82.94 55.66
C ALA A 1221 -45.50 -81.51 55.81
N ALA A 1222 -45.73 -80.87 56.96
CA ALA A 1222 -45.20 -79.55 57.30
C ALA A 1222 -44.66 -79.54 58.74
N ALA A 1223 -43.42 -79.07 58.95
CA ALA A 1223 -42.84 -78.62 60.24
C ALA A 1223 -41.37 -78.16 60.05
N GLY A 1224 -40.83 -77.36 60.99
CA GLY A 1224 -39.39 -77.10 61.15
C GLY A 1224 -38.74 -76.16 60.12
N ALA A 1225 -38.89 -74.83 60.11
CA ALA A 1225 -38.97 -73.81 61.18
C ALA A 1225 -37.60 -73.27 61.68
N LEU A 1226 -37.49 -71.93 61.68
CA LEU A 1226 -36.48 -71.07 62.34
C LEU A 1226 -35.06 -71.04 61.70
N ALA A 1227 -34.27 -69.96 61.78
CA ALA A 1227 -34.44 -68.70 62.53
C ALA A 1227 -33.90 -67.45 61.78
N ALA A 1228 -34.51 -66.29 62.09
CA ALA A 1228 -34.00 -64.90 62.11
C ALA A 1228 -33.11 -64.31 60.97
N GLY A 1229 -33.32 -63.05 60.55
CA GLY A 1229 -34.41 -62.12 60.88
C GLY A 1229 -34.10 -60.62 60.73
N ARG A 1230 -35.16 -59.81 60.95
CA ARG A 1230 -35.25 -58.32 60.95
C ARG A 1230 -35.16 -57.67 59.55
N HIS A 1231 -36.15 -56.89 59.08
CA HIS A 1231 -36.82 -55.67 59.61
C HIS A 1231 -35.91 -54.44 59.41
N ARG A 1232 -36.10 -53.58 58.38
CA ARG A 1232 -37.24 -52.70 58.00
C ARG A 1232 -37.25 -51.40 58.84
N HIS A 1233 -37.61 -50.28 58.20
CA HIS A 1233 -37.69 -48.88 58.67
C HIS A 1233 -36.39 -48.04 58.58
N GLU A 1234 -36.39 -46.73 58.26
CA GLU A 1234 -37.31 -45.89 57.43
C GLU A 1234 -36.74 -44.45 57.23
N PHE A 1235 -37.21 -43.76 56.18
CA PHE A 1235 -37.40 -42.30 55.97
C PHE A 1235 -36.37 -41.17 56.34
N THR A 1236 -36.60 -40.04 55.65
CA THR A 1236 -36.31 -38.62 56.02
C THR A 1236 -34.87 -38.06 55.99
N SER A 1237 -34.49 -37.55 54.81
CA SER A 1237 -34.30 -36.11 54.48
C SER A 1237 -33.33 -35.18 55.26
N LEU A 1238 -32.62 -34.33 54.49
CA LEU A 1238 -31.93 -33.07 54.84
C LEU A 1238 -30.62 -33.23 55.65
N GLU A 1239 -29.47 -33.06 55.00
CA GLU A 1239 -29.00 -31.77 54.43
C GLU A 1239 -28.56 -31.95 52.97
#